data_AF-A0A961UUN6-F1
#
_entry.id   AF-A0A961UUN6-F1
#
_cell.length_a   1.000
_cell.length_b   1.000
_cell.length_c   1.000
_cell.angle_alpha   90.00
_cell.angle_beta   90.00
_cell.angle_gamma   90.00
#
_symmetry.space_group_name_H-M   'P 1'
#
loop_
_entity.id
_entity.type
_entity.pdbx_description
1 polymer ?
#
loop_
_entity_poly.entity_id
_entity_poly.type
_entity_poly.pdbx_seq_one_letter_code
_entity_poly.pdbx_strand_id
1 'polypeptide(L)'
;MKIPLWLAQELLCAGHVLHESMLASDAVEYARLSDLNTTGLSQEALCAATQDVLSPGFLDSLPDKLTAHLAVRFAGFGETETAARLALRAQSISPAVRRIIKRHRDQYTASSPEVRLRVCGSSNTHALAVALVDAFASNGFRAAISEAEYGAFMRELIQPMPGMDALVVLLDHDYFMPQDWRKDAGSLHSDVKDRIESLAEALQAYCGEGVNPLIVTTLPTVATPSAGYADRVHRAGAARTCAFVNQVLVELTERTPLLCLIDSDQAMVEVAPAARCDNRLWFYGRIAYSDAATRKQATVIARYWHTRARGPAKVLALDFDNTLWGGVFGDDGIAKLQCGDEFPGSAFKAFQRECLRLKAQGMLLVGLSKNNEDALSVFDTHPGMLLNRDDFVATAVNWEPKPDNIKKIASELRLGLDSFLFLDDSPHERTAMRRMCPDVTVPELPADPAQRPFWLRSLPHTWAIRVTEEDANRTAFYAAEIKARELRDCAASYDDYLAGLQQKLTVAPLTAHTLPRVAQLHLRTNQFNLTTERFGEAELSQFLDQKDRMAFAGTVMDRFGDHGLVIAATVECDGPCAVIRSFIMSCRVIGREVERAFLGALLDILRSRGIRQVTGLFKPTAKNGISSQFYSQVGFVHDGTAAGIERWRFSITDGYRSPGSSVIQTSRSELC
;
A
#
# COMPACT_ATOMS: atom_id res chain seq x y z
N MET A 1 -11.01 -9.64 41.05
CA MET A 1 -10.19 -10.22 39.96
C MET A 1 -10.76 -9.68 38.66
N LYS A 2 -9.95 -9.07 37.81
CA LYS A 2 -10.41 -8.57 36.51
C LYS A 2 -10.55 -9.74 35.52
N ILE A 3 -11.59 -9.71 34.70
CA ILE A 3 -11.91 -10.74 33.69
C ILE A 3 -10.90 -10.60 32.54
N PRO A 4 -10.19 -11.68 32.17
CA PRO A 4 -9.24 -11.66 31.06
C PRO A 4 -9.97 -11.62 29.70
N LEU A 5 -9.27 -11.16 28.67
CA LEU A 5 -9.78 -10.99 27.31
C LEU A 5 -10.55 -12.20 26.76
N TRP A 6 -9.99 -13.40 26.86
CA TRP A 6 -10.62 -14.61 26.33
C TRP A 6 -11.99 -14.89 26.98
N LEU A 7 -12.13 -14.62 28.29
CA LEU A 7 -13.39 -14.82 29.01
C LEU A 7 -14.39 -13.72 28.69
N ALA A 8 -13.92 -12.48 28.53
CA ALA A 8 -14.76 -11.37 28.07
C ALA A 8 -15.37 -11.67 26.68
N GLN A 9 -14.58 -12.20 25.74
CA GLN A 9 -15.05 -12.61 24.42
C GLN A 9 -16.11 -13.71 24.48
N GLU A 10 -15.91 -14.72 25.33
CA GLU A 10 -16.87 -15.81 25.53
C GLU A 10 -18.18 -15.33 26.18
N LEU A 11 -18.10 -14.48 27.22
CA LEU A 11 -19.28 -13.90 27.87
C LEU A 11 -20.06 -12.99 26.92
N LEU A 12 -19.36 -12.20 26.11
CA LEU A 12 -19.95 -11.35 25.08
C LEU A 12 -20.75 -12.18 24.06
N CYS A 13 -20.16 -13.27 23.57
CA CYS A 13 -20.83 -14.22 22.66
C CYS A 13 -22.01 -14.93 23.32
N ALA A 14 -21.95 -15.17 24.63
CA ALA A 14 -23.05 -15.75 25.41
C ALA A 14 -24.18 -14.76 25.73
N GLY A 15 -24.06 -13.49 25.30
CA GLY A 15 -25.11 -12.48 25.44
C GLY A 15 -25.03 -11.64 26.72
N HIS A 16 -23.92 -11.68 27.45
CA HIS A 16 -23.74 -10.88 28.66
C HIS A 16 -23.34 -9.43 28.34
N VAL A 17 -23.72 -8.51 29.23
CA VAL A 17 -23.24 -7.12 29.26
C VAL A 17 -22.10 -7.04 30.27
N LEU A 18 -21.00 -6.42 29.86
CA LEU A 18 -19.74 -6.34 30.59
C LEU A 18 -19.47 -4.88 30.97
N HIS A 19 -19.17 -4.64 32.24
CA HIS A 19 -18.80 -3.32 32.74
C HIS A 19 -17.28 -3.16 32.73
N GLU A 20 -16.77 -1.99 32.31
CA GLU A 20 -15.33 -1.72 32.17
C GLU A 20 -14.54 -2.02 33.46
N SER A 21 -15.11 -1.74 34.63
CA SER A 21 -14.46 -2.01 35.93
C SER A 21 -14.18 -3.49 36.20
N MET A 22 -14.92 -4.40 35.55
CA MET A 22 -14.73 -5.84 35.66
C MET A 22 -13.65 -6.36 34.72
N LEU A 23 -13.24 -5.59 33.71
CA LEU A 23 -12.38 -6.06 32.63
C LEU A 23 -10.91 -5.75 32.90
N ALA A 24 -10.05 -6.65 32.45
CA ALA A 24 -8.62 -6.38 32.31
C ALA A 24 -8.41 -5.27 31.27
N SER A 25 -7.27 -4.55 31.36
CA SER A 25 -7.00 -3.37 30.52
C SER A 25 -7.07 -3.67 29.01
N ASP A 26 -6.65 -4.87 28.63
CA ASP A 26 -6.69 -5.42 27.27
C ASP A 26 -8.11 -5.82 26.80
N ALA A 27 -9.09 -5.83 27.70
CA ALA A 27 -10.46 -6.25 27.42
C ALA A 27 -11.46 -5.09 27.49
N VAL A 28 -11.06 -3.89 27.97
CA VAL A 28 -11.97 -2.75 28.21
C VAL A 28 -12.82 -2.40 26.98
N GLU A 29 -12.24 -2.49 25.78
CA GLU A 29 -12.95 -2.15 24.53
C GLU A 29 -14.16 -3.06 24.26
N TYR A 30 -14.17 -4.29 24.79
CA TYR A 30 -15.28 -5.23 24.63
C TYR A 30 -16.49 -4.89 25.53
N ALA A 31 -16.32 -4.03 26.54
CA ALA A 31 -17.46 -3.53 27.33
C ALA A 31 -18.48 -2.84 26.42
N ARG A 32 -18.03 -1.94 25.54
CA ARG A 32 -18.91 -1.22 24.61
C ARG A 32 -19.60 -2.14 23.61
N LEU A 33 -18.87 -3.14 23.09
CA LEU A 33 -19.48 -4.14 22.20
C LEU A 33 -20.55 -4.96 22.92
N SER A 34 -20.43 -5.13 24.24
CA SER A 34 -21.42 -5.86 25.04
C SER A 34 -22.74 -5.10 25.22
N ASP A 35 -22.75 -3.79 25.03
CA ASP A 35 -23.99 -3.00 25.04
C ASP A 35 -24.93 -3.43 23.91
N LEU A 36 -24.38 -3.96 22.81
CA LEU A 36 -25.17 -4.58 21.74
C LEU A 36 -26.01 -5.75 22.23
N ASN A 37 -25.74 -6.35 23.39
CA ASN A 37 -26.57 -7.41 23.97
C ASN A 37 -27.84 -6.88 24.68
N THR A 38 -27.96 -5.58 24.91
CA THR A 38 -29.16 -4.95 25.50
C THR A 38 -30.31 -4.85 24.49
N THR A 39 -31.56 -4.80 24.97
CA THR A 39 -32.77 -4.70 24.11
C THR A 39 -33.24 -3.27 23.84
N GLY A 40 -32.58 -2.26 24.41
CA GLY A 40 -32.95 -0.85 24.35
C GLY A 40 -31.77 0.09 24.10
N LEU A 41 -30.80 -0.35 23.30
CA LEU A 41 -29.60 0.42 22.97
C LEU A 41 -29.99 1.75 22.30
N SER A 42 -29.42 2.86 22.77
CA SER A 42 -29.66 4.16 22.14
C SER A 42 -29.06 4.22 20.74
N GLN A 43 -29.62 5.05 19.85
CA GLN A 43 -29.10 5.22 18.50
C GLN A 43 -27.67 5.77 18.51
N GLU A 44 -27.32 6.61 19.49
CA GLU A 44 -25.96 7.11 19.70
C GLU A 44 -24.99 5.98 20.07
N ALA A 45 -25.38 5.08 20.98
CA ALA A 45 -24.54 3.94 21.37
C ALA A 45 -24.39 2.93 20.24
N LEU A 46 -25.45 2.70 19.45
CA LEU A 46 -25.39 1.86 18.25
C LEU A 46 -24.45 2.45 17.19
N CYS A 47 -24.55 3.75 16.92
CA CYS A 47 -23.67 4.44 15.97
C CYS A 47 -22.20 4.38 16.42
N ALA A 48 -21.95 4.58 17.72
CA ALA A 48 -20.62 4.45 18.29
C ALA A 48 -20.06 3.03 18.13
N ALA A 49 -20.85 1.99 18.43
CA ALA A 49 -20.45 0.60 18.25
C ALA A 49 -20.18 0.27 16.77
N THR A 50 -21.00 0.79 15.85
CA THR A 50 -20.77 0.65 14.40
C THR A 50 -19.42 1.28 14.00
N GLN A 51 -19.13 2.50 14.44
CA GLN A 51 -17.86 3.18 14.12
C GLN A 51 -16.65 2.43 14.68
N ASP A 52 -16.72 1.95 15.92
CA ASP A 52 -15.63 1.22 16.55
C ASP A 52 -15.34 -0.08 15.77
N VAL A 53 -16.38 -0.86 15.45
CA VAL A 53 -16.26 -2.16 14.76
C VAL A 53 -15.83 -2.03 13.30
N LEU A 54 -16.24 -0.97 12.62
CA LEU A 54 -15.86 -0.74 11.22
C LEU A 54 -14.52 -0.03 11.04
N SER A 55 -13.90 0.41 12.14
CA SER A 55 -12.61 1.09 12.09
C SER A 55 -11.51 0.17 11.54
N PRO A 56 -10.62 0.68 10.67
CA PRO A 56 -9.50 -0.10 10.15
C PRO A 56 -8.57 -0.54 11.29
N GLY A 57 -8.17 -1.81 11.31
CA GLY A 57 -7.32 -2.40 12.35
C GLY A 57 -8.08 -3.09 13.49
N PHE A 58 -9.18 -2.53 13.99
CA PHE A 58 -9.99 -3.17 15.05
C PHE A 58 -10.79 -4.35 14.50
N LEU A 59 -11.44 -4.18 13.35
CA LEU A 59 -12.11 -5.28 12.66
C LEU A 59 -11.14 -6.44 12.35
N ASP A 60 -9.86 -6.13 12.14
CA ASP A 60 -8.83 -7.12 11.86
C ASP A 60 -8.46 -7.99 13.07
N SER A 61 -8.69 -7.50 14.30
CA SER A 61 -8.34 -8.19 15.55
C SER A 61 -9.47 -9.05 16.14
N LEU A 62 -10.71 -8.92 15.64
CA LEU A 62 -11.86 -9.64 16.20
C LEU A 62 -11.82 -11.15 15.88
N PRO A 63 -11.98 -12.03 16.88
CA PRO A 63 -12.09 -13.48 16.66
C PRO A 63 -13.31 -13.85 15.82
N ASP A 64 -13.19 -14.88 14.97
CA ASP A 64 -14.27 -15.30 14.06
C ASP A 64 -15.63 -15.54 14.74
N LYS A 65 -15.62 -16.21 15.90
CA LYS A 65 -16.84 -16.49 16.67
C LYS A 65 -17.54 -15.20 17.12
N LEU A 66 -16.77 -14.23 17.58
CA LEU A 66 -17.30 -12.94 18.01
C LEU A 66 -17.76 -12.10 16.83
N THR A 67 -16.99 -12.07 15.74
CA THR A 67 -17.37 -11.40 14.49
C THR A 67 -18.71 -11.91 13.98
N ALA A 68 -18.94 -13.22 14.02
CA ALA A 68 -20.23 -13.83 13.65
C ALA A 68 -21.37 -13.43 14.60
N HIS A 69 -21.12 -13.37 15.92
CA HIS A 69 -22.12 -12.92 16.91
C HIS A 69 -22.51 -11.45 16.69
N LEU A 70 -21.53 -10.57 16.54
CA LEU A 70 -21.75 -9.14 16.30
C LEU A 70 -22.53 -8.90 15.01
N ALA A 71 -22.24 -9.65 13.93
CA ALA A 71 -23.00 -9.57 12.69
C ALA A 71 -24.50 -9.80 12.89
N VAL A 72 -24.89 -10.74 13.76
CA VAL A 72 -26.30 -11.00 14.10
C VAL A 72 -26.89 -9.84 14.87
N ARG A 73 -26.17 -9.32 15.88
CA ARG A 73 -26.66 -8.21 16.71
C ARG A 73 -26.89 -6.96 15.86
N PHE A 74 -25.92 -6.55 15.05
CA PHE A 74 -26.07 -5.41 14.14
C PHE A 74 -27.22 -5.61 13.14
N ALA A 75 -27.37 -6.81 12.57
CA ALA A 75 -28.52 -7.11 11.71
C ALA A 75 -29.86 -6.94 12.45
N GLY A 76 -29.94 -7.36 13.72
CA GLY A 76 -31.13 -7.20 14.57
C GLY A 76 -31.49 -5.73 14.86
N PHE A 77 -30.50 -4.83 14.88
CA PHE A 77 -30.71 -3.39 15.03
C PHE A 77 -30.91 -2.63 13.71
N GLY A 78 -30.87 -3.32 12.55
CA GLY A 78 -31.02 -2.70 11.24
C GLY A 78 -29.74 -2.10 10.64
N GLU A 79 -28.58 -2.32 11.27
CA GLU A 79 -27.25 -1.91 10.78
C GLU A 79 -26.74 -2.89 9.71
N THR A 80 -27.43 -2.88 8.56
CA THR A 80 -27.31 -3.92 7.52
C THR A 80 -25.95 -3.97 6.83
N GLU A 81 -25.31 -2.82 6.58
CA GLU A 81 -23.97 -2.74 6.00
C GLU A 81 -22.91 -3.28 6.97
N THR A 82 -22.96 -2.85 8.22
CA THR A 82 -22.06 -3.30 9.30
C THR A 82 -22.16 -4.81 9.49
N ALA A 83 -23.38 -5.33 9.56
CA ALA A 83 -23.65 -6.76 9.64
C ALA A 83 -23.09 -7.52 8.43
N ALA A 84 -23.26 -6.99 7.20
CA ALA A 84 -22.74 -7.60 5.98
C ALA A 84 -21.21 -7.65 5.96
N ARG A 85 -20.52 -6.56 6.37
CA ARG A 85 -19.05 -6.51 6.42
C ARG A 85 -18.48 -7.48 7.45
N LEU A 86 -19.07 -7.55 8.64
CA LEU A 86 -18.70 -8.55 9.65
C LEU A 86 -18.93 -9.98 9.16
N ALA A 87 -20.08 -10.21 8.52
CA ALA A 87 -20.45 -11.49 7.95
C ALA A 87 -19.49 -11.99 6.87
N LEU A 88 -19.01 -11.10 6.01
CA LEU A 88 -18.07 -11.43 4.95
C LEU A 88 -16.70 -11.81 5.50
N ARG A 89 -16.40 -11.38 6.72
CA ARG A 89 -15.08 -11.54 7.32
C ARG A 89 -14.97 -12.74 8.24
N ALA A 90 -16.05 -13.14 8.93
CA ALA A 90 -16.00 -14.33 9.77
C ALA A 90 -15.82 -15.59 8.90
N GLN A 91 -14.70 -16.28 9.09
CA GLN A 91 -14.34 -17.45 8.29
C GLN A 91 -15.28 -18.64 8.55
N SER A 92 -15.88 -18.69 9.73
CA SER A 92 -16.86 -19.70 10.14
C SER A 92 -18.10 -19.03 10.71
N ILE A 93 -19.15 -18.96 9.92
CA ILE A 93 -20.48 -18.51 10.36
C ILE A 93 -21.41 -19.71 10.39
N SER A 94 -22.18 -19.86 11.47
CA SER A 94 -23.18 -20.93 11.53
C SER A 94 -24.18 -20.80 10.36
N PRO A 95 -24.69 -21.91 9.80
CA PRO A 95 -25.65 -21.86 8.68
C PRO A 95 -26.93 -21.05 8.97
N ALA A 96 -27.28 -20.88 10.25
CA ALA A 96 -28.39 -20.04 10.69
C ALA A 96 -28.05 -18.55 10.51
N VAL A 97 -26.88 -18.13 10.98
CA VAL A 97 -26.42 -16.74 10.84
C VAL A 97 -26.19 -16.38 9.38
N ARG A 98 -25.57 -17.28 8.60
CA ARG A 98 -25.36 -17.07 7.14
C ARG A 98 -26.67 -16.83 6.38
N ARG A 99 -27.78 -17.45 6.81
CA ARG A 99 -29.11 -17.22 6.24
C ARG A 99 -29.67 -15.84 6.60
N ILE A 100 -29.52 -15.42 7.85
CA ILE A 100 -30.00 -14.11 8.35
C ILE A 100 -29.36 -12.96 7.57
N ILE A 101 -28.04 -13.05 7.34
CA ILE A 101 -27.27 -11.94 6.75
C ILE A 101 -27.16 -12.01 5.21
N LYS A 102 -27.63 -13.09 4.57
CA LYS A 102 -27.45 -13.34 3.12
C LYS A 102 -27.94 -12.16 2.27
N ARG A 103 -29.17 -11.69 2.51
CA ARG A 103 -29.77 -10.60 1.74
C ARG A 103 -28.93 -9.31 1.84
N HIS A 104 -28.49 -8.98 3.04
CA HIS A 104 -27.68 -7.78 3.30
C HIS A 104 -26.31 -7.87 2.66
N ARG A 105 -25.67 -9.05 2.75
CA ARG A 105 -24.41 -9.35 2.08
C ARG A 105 -24.53 -9.19 0.56
N ASP A 106 -25.53 -9.80 -0.04
CA ASP A 106 -25.71 -9.78 -1.50
C ASP A 106 -25.99 -8.34 -1.99
N GLN A 107 -26.73 -7.53 -1.22
CA GLN A 107 -26.95 -6.10 -1.51
C GLN A 107 -25.66 -5.27 -1.40
N TYR A 108 -24.89 -5.43 -0.32
CA TYR A 108 -23.62 -4.73 -0.12
C TYR A 108 -22.58 -5.07 -1.21
N THR A 109 -22.46 -6.36 -1.55
CA THR A 109 -21.58 -6.79 -2.63
C THR A 109 -22.04 -6.22 -3.97
N ALA A 110 -23.35 -6.10 -4.22
CA ALA A 110 -23.85 -5.53 -5.47
C ALA A 110 -23.53 -4.04 -5.65
N SER A 111 -23.45 -3.27 -4.56
CA SER A 111 -23.10 -1.83 -4.59
C SER A 111 -21.58 -1.57 -4.56
N SER A 112 -20.77 -2.58 -4.30
CA SER A 112 -19.31 -2.47 -4.26
C SER A 112 -18.70 -2.32 -5.67
N PRO A 113 -17.57 -1.60 -5.82
CA PRO A 113 -16.85 -1.51 -7.10
C PRO A 113 -16.48 -2.90 -7.62
N GLU A 114 -16.73 -3.11 -8.92
CA GLU A 114 -16.41 -4.38 -9.58
C GLU A 114 -14.91 -4.51 -9.85
N VAL A 115 -14.42 -5.74 -9.68
CA VAL A 115 -13.07 -6.17 -10.05
C VAL A 115 -13.18 -7.46 -10.86
N ARG A 116 -12.70 -7.45 -12.09
CA ARG A 116 -12.71 -8.61 -12.99
C ARG A 116 -11.44 -9.41 -12.83
N LEU A 117 -11.54 -10.63 -12.30
CA LEU A 117 -10.41 -11.52 -12.10
C LEU A 117 -10.50 -12.69 -13.07
N ARG A 118 -9.36 -13.04 -13.66
CA ARG A 118 -9.15 -14.32 -14.32
C ARG A 118 -8.36 -15.21 -13.38
N VAL A 119 -8.79 -16.46 -13.19
CA VAL A 119 -8.10 -17.42 -12.34
C VAL A 119 -7.69 -18.63 -13.18
N CYS A 120 -6.42 -19.00 -13.08
CA CYS A 120 -5.87 -20.22 -13.67
C CYS A 120 -4.86 -20.86 -12.70
N GLY A 121 -4.43 -22.07 -12.98
CA GLY A 121 -3.46 -22.75 -12.13
C GLY A 121 -3.02 -24.09 -12.67
N SER A 122 -2.01 -24.65 -12.02
CA SER A 122 -1.54 -26.02 -12.29
C SER A 122 -2.48 -27.08 -11.71
N SER A 123 -3.33 -26.69 -10.75
CA SER A 123 -4.43 -27.49 -10.20
C SER A 123 -5.80 -26.92 -10.55
N ASN A 124 -6.89 -27.61 -10.22
CA ASN A 124 -8.25 -27.08 -10.31
C ASN A 124 -8.41 -25.85 -9.40
N THR A 125 -8.93 -24.76 -9.95
CA THR A 125 -9.04 -23.45 -9.29
C THR A 125 -10.43 -23.10 -8.76
N HIS A 126 -11.43 -23.96 -8.96
CA HIS A 126 -12.82 -23.60 -8.64
C HIS A 126 -13.03 -23.24 -7.17
N ALA A 127 -12.40 -23.98 -6.26
CA ALA A 127 -12.45 -23.67 -4.83
C ALA A 127 -11.85 -22.28 -4.52
N LEU A 128 -10.75 -21.91 -5.18
CA LEU A 128 -10.14 -20.60 -5.05
C LEU A 128 -11.02 -19.50 -5.63
N ALA A 129 -11.58 -19.72 -6.82
CA ALA A 129 -12.51 -18.79 -7.46
C ALA A 129 -13.69 -18.47 -6.53
N VAL A 130 -14.33 -19.49 -5.93
CA VAL A 130 -15.41 -19.28 -4.96
C VAL A 130 -14.94 -18.51 -3.72
N ALA A 131 -13.78 -18.86 -3.17
CA ALA A 131 -13.23 -18.19 -1.99
C ALA A 131 -12.86 -16.72 -2.24
N LEU A 132 -12.39 -16.39 -3.45
CA LEU A 132 -12.05 -15.02 -3.85
C LEU A 132 -13.27 -14.09 -3.87
N VAL A 133 -14.46 -14.59 -4.20
CA VAL A 133 -15.70 -13.78 -4.15
C VAL A 133 -15.96 -13.25 -2.75
N ASP A 134 -15.97 -14.14 -1.75
CA ASP A 134 -16.21 -13.78 -0.35
C ASP A 134 -15.04 -12.90 0.18
N ALA A 135 -13.80 -13.23 -0.17
CA ALA A 135 -12.62 -12.48 0.26
C ALA A 135 -12.59 -11.04 -0.28
N PHE A 136 -12.88 -10.82 -1.56
CA PHE A 136 -12.95 -9.48 -2.16
C PHE A 136 -14.11 -8.67 -1.58
N ALA A 137 -15.27 -9.31 -1.38
CA ALA A 137 -16.42 -8.65 -0.77
C ALA A 137 -16.10 -8.17 0.65
N SER A 138 -15.36 -8.97 1.45
CA SER A 138 -14.90 -8.55 2.79
C SER A 138 -13.99 -7.32 2.78
N ASN A 139 -13.36 -7.02 1.64
CA ASN A 139 -12.48 -5.87 1.42
C ASN A 139 -13.17 -4.74 0.62
N GLY A 140 -14.49 -4.83 0.42
CA GLY A 140 -15.30 -3.79 -0.25
C GLY A 140 -15.28 -3.83 -1.77
N PHE A 141 -15.05 -5.00 -2.37
CA PHE A 141 -15.03 -5.18 -3.83
C PHE A 141 -15.98 -6.30 -4.27
N ARG A 142 -16.61 -6.13 -5.43
CA ARG A 142 -17.36 -7.19 -6.10
C ARG A 142 -16.45 -7.90 -7.10
N ALA A 143 -15.95 -9.09 -6.76
CA ALA A 143 -15.17 -9.87 -7.70
C ALA A 143 -16.06 -10.55 -8.75
N ALA A 144 -15.86 -10.19 -10.03
CA ALA A 144 -16.39 -10.90 -11.18
C ALA A 144 -15.31 -11.87 -11.68
N ILE A 145 -15.49 -13.17 -11.42
CA ILE A 145 -14.43 -14.17 -11.63
C ILE A 145 -14.74 -15.02 -12.84
N SER A 146 -13.73 -15.19 -13.70
CA SER A 146 -13.74 -16.18 -14.77
C SER A 146 -12.58 -17.16 -14.59
N GLU A 147 -12.79 -18.42 -14.94
CA GLU A 147 -11.81 -19.49 -14.74
C GLU A 147 -11.28 -20.03 -16.06
N ALA A 148 -9.98 -20.31 -16.12
CA ALA A 148 -9.39 -21.05 -17.21
C ALA A 148 -9.71 -22.55 -17.09
N GLU A 149 -9.66 -23.25 -18.22
CA GLU A 149 -9.75 -24.71 -18.22
C GLU A 149 -8.59 -25.32 -17.43
N TYR A 150 -8.86 -26.45 -16.77
CA TYR A 150 -7.84 -27.21 -16.06
C TYR A 150 -6.68 -27.58 -16.99
N GLY A 151 -5.44 -27.35 -16.55
CA GLY A 151 -4.23 -27.62 -17.33
C GLY A 151 -3.91 -26.58 -18.42
N ALA A 152 -4.71 -25.51 -18.56
CA ALA A 152 -4.52 -24.50 -19.60
C ALA A 152 -3.78 -23.24 -19.12
N PHE A 153 -3.24 -23.20 -17.90
CA PHE A 153 -2.66 -21.98 -17.34
C PHE A 153 -1.45 -21.45 -18.14
N MET A 154 -0.61 -22.33 -18.69
CA MET A 154 0.49 -21.93 -19.60
C MET A 154 -0.04 -21.26 -20.88
N ARG A 155 -1.14 -21.78 -21.44
CA ARG A 155 -1.80 -21.18 -22.60
C ARG A 155 -2.37 -19.80 -22.25
N GLU A 156 -2.97 -19.66 -21.06
CA GLU A 156 -3.51 -18.39 -20.58
C GLU A 156 -2.41 -17.34 -20.33
N LEU A 157 -1.20 -17.75 -19.92
CA LEU A 157 -0.06 -16.84 -19.80
C LEU A 157 0.43 -16.33 -21.15
N ILE A 158 0.48 -17.21 -22.17
CA ILE A 158 0.95 -16.85 -23.51
C ILE A 158 -0.12 -16.11 -24.32
N GLN A 159 -1.39 -16.44 -24.12
CA GLN A 159 -2.54 -15.86 -24.84
C GLN A 159 -3.63 -15.46 -23.83
N PRO A 160 -3.44 -14.33 -23.13
CA PRO A 160 -4.34 -13.94 -22.06
C PRO A 160 -5.69 -13.46 -22.58
N MET A 161 -6.77 -13.86 -21.90
CA MET A 161 -8.10 -13.38 -22.23
C MET A 161 -8.22 -11.86 -21.97
N PRO A 162 -8.75 -11.07 -22.91
CA PRO A 162 -8.94 -9.64 -22.70
C PRO A 162 -10.06 -9.33 -21.69
N GLY A 163 -10.05 -8.13 -21.14
CA GLY A 163 -11.17 -7.61 -20.33
C GLY A 163 -11.17 -8.01 -18.85
N MET A 164 -10.07 -8.56 -18.34
CA MET A 164 -9.80 -8.70 -16.90
C MET A 164 -9.06 -7.49 -16.34
N ASP A 165 -9.12 -7.29 -15.04
CA ASP A 165 -8.32 -6.29 -14.31
C ASP A 165 -7.08 -6.93 -13.65
N ALA A 166 -7.06 -8.25 -13.44
CA ALA A 166 -5.88 -9.03 -13.05
C ALA A 166 -6.01 -10.53 -13.40
N LEU A 167 -4.87 -11.18 -13.60
CA LEU A 167 -4.72 -12.64 -13.70
C LEU A 167 -4.16 -13.20 -12.39
N VAL A 168 -4.81 -14.23 -11.85
CA VAL A 168 -4.36 -14.98 -10.67
C VAL A 168 -3.94 -16.38 -11.08
N VAL A 169 -2.69 -16.75 -10.79
CA VAL A 169 -2.11 -18.06 -11.07
C VAL A 169 -1.88 -18.80 -9.75
N LEU A 170 -2.58 -19.92 -9.58
CA LEU A 170 -2.41 -20.85 -8.47
C LEU A 170 -1.41 -21.95 -8.85
N LEU A 171 -0.26 -21.96 -8.19
CA LEU A 171 0.74 -23.02 -8.35
C LEU A 171 0.59 -24.11 -7.29
N ASP A 172 0.94 -25.34 -7.65
CA ASP A 172 1.00 -26.50 -6.75
C ASP A 172 2.24 -27.37 -7.00
N HIS A 173 2.54 -28.25 -6.05
CA HIS A 173 3.75 -29.08 -6.10
C HIS A 173 3.77 -30.06 -7.29
N ASP A 174 2.66 -30.70 -7.62
CA ASP A 174 2.62 -31.87 -8.51
C ASP A 174 3.13 -31.53 -9.92
N TYR A 175 2.87 -30.29 -10.38
CA TYR A 175 3.36 -29.78 -11.67
C TYR A 175 4.88 -29.85 -11.82
N PHE A 176 5.61 -29.60 -10.72
CA PHE A 176 7.07 -29.54 -10.69
C PHE A 176 7.71 -30.82 -10.17
N MET A 177 6.97 -31.71 -9.49
CA MET A 177 7.57 -32.89 -8.89
C MET A 177 8.01 -33.90 -9.97
N PRO A 178 9.17 -34.56 -9.78
CA PRO A 178 9.62 -35.60 -10.69
C PRO A 178 8.67 -36.81 -10.70
N GLN A 179 8.29 -37.24 -11.90
CA GLN A 179 7.27 -38.28 -12.10
C GLN A 179 7.88 -39.69 -12.29
N ASP A 180 9.09 -39.80 -12.85
CA ASP A 180 9.72 -41.10 -13.15
C ASP A 180 11.09 -41.25 -12.47
N TRP A 181 11.08 -41.72 -11.22
CA TRP A 181 12.28 -41.96 -10.41
C TRP A 181 13.20 -43.07 -10.92
N ARG A 182 12.90 -43.68 -12.09
CA ARG A 182 13.83 -44.58 -12.79
C ARG A 182 14.96 -43.82 -13.48
N LYS A 183 14.78 -42.53 -13.78
CA LYS A 183 15.81 -41.66 -14.33
C LYS A 183 16.89 -41.35 -13.29
N ASP A 184 18.10 -41.05 -13.74
CA ASP A 184 19.16 -40.57 -12.85
C ASP A 184 18.85 -39.16 -12.33
N ALA A 185 19.47 -38.80 -11.21
CA ALA A 185 19.22 -37.51 -10.53
C ALA A 185 19.58 -36.27 -11.37
N GLY A 186 20.49 -36.39 -12.35
CA GLY A 186 20.81 -35.32 -13.28
C GLY A 186 19.66 -35.08 -14.28
N SER A 187 19.17 -36.16 -14.89
CA SER A 187 18.03 -36.11 -15.80
C SER A 187 16.76 -35.59 -15.12
N LEU A 188 16.44 -36.07 -13.91
CA LEU A 188 15.31 -35.56 -13.13
C LEU A 188 15.41 -34.06 -12.86
N HIS A 189 16.61 -33.58 -12.53
CA HIS A 189 16.83 -32.16 -12.30
C HIS A 189 16.66 -31.32 -13.56
N SER A 190 17.12 -31.82 -14.71
CA SER A 190 16.92 -31.15 -16.00
C SER A 190 15.43 -31.01 -16.31
N ASP A 191 14.66 -32.08 -16.19
CA ASP A 191 13.20 -32.04 -16.44
C ASP A 191 12.48 -31.00 -15.56
N VAL A 192 12.89 -30.88 -14.29
CA VAL A 192 12.34 -29.88 -13.36
C VAL A 192 12.75 -28.48 -13.78
N LYS A 193 14.04 -28.30 -14.10
CA LYS A 193 14.60 -27.02 -14.53
C LYS A 193 13.91 -26.50 -15.79
N ASP A 194 13.73 -27.35 -16.80
CA ASP A 194 13.10 -26.97 -18.07
C ASP A 194 11.65 -26.50 -17.87
N ARG A 195 10.90 -27.12 -16.95
CA ARG A 195 9.54 -26.67 -16.58
C ARG A 195 9.55 -25.31 -15.88
N ILE A 196 10.51 -25.09 -14.99
CA ILE A 196 10.65 -23.82 -14.26
C ILE A 196 11.02 -22.70 -15.23
N GLU A 197 11.96 -22.94 -16.15
CA GLU A 197 12.37 -21.99 -17.18
C GLU A 197 11.21 -21.68 -18.13
N SER A 198 10.48 -22.70 -18.59
CA SER A 198 9.29 -22.51 -19.43
C SER A 198 8.22 -21.65 -18.73
N LEU A 199 7.98 -21.90 -17.44
CA LEU A 199 7.07 -21.08 -16.64
C LEU A 199 7.56 -19.64 -16.52
N ALA A 200 8.85 -19.44 -16.22
CA ALA A 200 9.46 -18.14 -16.09
C ALA A 200 9.31 -17.30 -17.37
N GLU A 201 9.57 -17.91 -18.52
CA GLU A 201 9.39 -17.29 -19.84
C GLU A 201 7.92 -16.90 -20.08
N ALA A 202 6.97 -17.77 -19.74
CA ALA A 202 5.54 -17.47 -19.91
C ALA A 202 5.06 -16.34 -18.98
N LEU A 203 5.52 -16.31 -17.72
CA LEU A 203 5.22 -15.22 -16.79
C LEU A 203 5.79 -13.88 -17.28
N GLN A 204 7.02 -13.90 -17.79
CA GLN A 204 7.68 -12.72 -18.34
C GLN A 204 6.98 -12.23 -19.61
N ALA A 205 6.60 -13.13 -20.51
CA ALA A 205 5.86 -12.81 -21.72
C ALA A 205 4.51 -12.14 -21.40
N TYR A 206 3.73 -12.72 -20.48
CA TYR A 206 2.47 -12.11 -20.03
C TYR A 206 2.68 -10.67 -19.54
N CYS A 207 3.71 -10.45 -18.72
CA CYS A 207 3.96 -9.15 -18.15
C CYS A 207 4.59 -8.15 -19.13
N GLY A 208 5.24 -8.62 -20.19
CA GLY A 208 5.79 -7.77 -21.26
C GLY A 208 4.72 -7.26 -22.22
N GLU A 209 3.67 -8.04 -22.47
CA GLU A 209 2.54 -7.66 -23.33
C GLU A 209 1.36 -7.05 -22.56
N GLY A 210 1.23 -7.38 -21.28
CA GLY A 210 0.07 -7.05 -20.46
C GLY A 210 0.13 -5.66 -19.82
N VAL A 211 -1.04 -5.04 -19.67
CA VAL A 211 -1.24 -3.84 -18.85
C VAL A 211 -1.67 -4.22 -17.42
N ASN A 212 -2.17 -5.44 -17.25
CA ASN A 212 -2.82 -5.90 -16.01
C ASN A 212 -1.83 -6.59 -15.07
N PRO A 213 -2.00 -6.45 -13.75
CA PRO A 213 -1.21 -7.18 -12.76
C PRO A 213 -1.36 -8.70 -12.90
N LEU A 214 -0.23 -9.39 -12.72
CA LEU A 214 -0.15 -10.84 -12.62
C LEU A 214 0.11 -11.22 -11.17
N ILE A 215 -0.81 -11.95 -10.54
CA ILE A 215 -0.71 -12.40 -9.15
C ILE A 215 -0.40 -13.89 -9.16
N VAL A 216 0.75 -14.29 -8.62
CA VAL A 216 1.18 -15.69 -8.59
C VAL A 216 1.42 -16.13 -7.16
N THR A 217 0.92 -17.29 -6.77
CA THR A 217 1.21 -17.88 -5.46
C THR A 217 2.54 -18.64 -5.51
N THR A 218 3.38 -18.51 -4.48
CA THR A 218 4.58 -19.35 -4.35
C THR A 218 4.19 -20.79 -4.01
N LEU A 219 5.12 -21.72 -4.14
CA LEU A 219 4.93 -23.08 -3.62
C LEU A 219 5.14 -23.07 -2.09
N PRO A 220 4.21 -23.61 -1.29
CA PRO A 220 4.39 -23.67 0.15
C PRO A 220 5.44 -24.71 0.55
N THR A 221 5.86 -24.71 1.81
CA THR A 221 6.77 -25.73 2.33
C THR A 221 6.14 -27.13 2.22
N VAL A 222 6.91 -28.07 1.67
CA VAL A 222 6.51 -29.47 1.50
C VAL A 222 6.47 -30.18 2.86
N ALA A 223 5.34 -30.81 3.18
CA ALA A 223 5.18 -31.56 4.44
C ALA A 223 5.75 -32.99 4.38
N THR A 224 5.78 -33.60 3.19
CA THR A 224 6.22 -34.99 2.98
C THR A 224 7.41 -35.05 2.01
N PRO A 225 8.63 -35.39 2.47
CA PRO A 225 9.81 -35.40 1.61
C PRO A 225 9.79 -36.57 0.62
N SER A 226 10.36 -36.36 -0.57
CA SER A 226 10.52 -37.43 -1.58
C SER A 226 11.81 -38.23 -1.37
N ALA A 227 12.86 -37.61 -0.83
CA ALA A 227 14.16 -38.24 -0.54
C ALA A 227 14.51 -38.27 0.96
N GLY A 228 13.49 -38.28 1.84
CA GLY A 228 13.68 -38.36 3.30
C GLY A 228 14.56 -37.25 3.86
N TYR A 229 15.58 -37.60 4.66
CA TYR A 229 16.51 -36.62 5.22
C TYR A 229 17.38 -35.90 4.17
N ALA A 230 17.52 -36.47 2.97
CA ALA A 230 18.31 -35.89 1.89
C ALA A 230 17.51 -34.93 1.00
N ASP A 231 16.24 -34.65 1.29
CA ASP A 231 15.32 -33.96 0.37
C ASP A 231 15.72 -32.52 -0.01
N ARG A 232 16.52 -31.85 0.83
CA ARG A 232 17.09 -30.53 0.52
C ARG A 232 18.35 -30.58 -0.34
N VAL A 233 19.07 -31.70 -0.36
CA VAL A 233 20.35 -31.84 -1.07
C VAL A 233 20.22 -32.69 -2.33
N HIS A 234 19.32 -33.68 -2.32
CA HIS A 234 19.04 -34.52 -3.48
C HIS A 234 18.50 -33.67 -4.63
N ARG A 235 19.03 -33.85 -5.84
CA ARG A 235 18.70 -32.99 -7.00
C ARG A 235 17.22 -33.05 -7.42
N ALA A 236 16.54 -34.13 -7.04
CA ALA A 236 15.11 -34.35 -7.29
C ALA A 236 14.27 -34.33 -5.99
N GLY A 237 14.83 -33.88 -4.87
CA GLY A 237 14.10 -33.79 -3.60
C GLY A 237 13.07 -32.66 -3.63
N ALA A 238 11.89 -32.90 -3.05
CA ALA A 238 10.74 -32.00 -3.15
C ALA A 238 11.01 -30.64 -2.49
N ALA A 239 11.66 -30.62 -1.32
CA ALA A 239 12.06 -29.40 -0.62
C ALA A 239 13.07 -28.57 -1.44
N ARG A 240 14.04 -29.24 -2.11
CA ARG A 240 14.98 -28.56 -3.01
C ARG A 240 14.28 -27.97 -4.23
N THR A 241 13.39 -28.74 -4.86
CA THR A 241 12.59 -28.29 -6.01
C THR A 241 11.72 -27.10 -5.64
N CYS A 242 11.00 -27.15 -4.50
CA CYS A 242 10.18 -26.05 -4.02
C CYS A 242 11.01 -24.77 -3.81
N ALA A 243 12.17 -24.88 -3.14
CA ALA A 243 13.08 -23.75 -2.96
C ALA A 243 13.57 -23.18 -4.31
N PHE A 244 13.88 -24.04 -5.30
CA PHE A 244 14.32 -23.60 -6.61
C PHE A 244 13.22 -22.84 -7.38
N VAL A 245 11.99 -23.38 -7.41
CA VAL A 245 10.84 -22.70 -8.02
C VAL A 245 10.65 -21.32 -7.40
N ASN A 246 10.58 -21.25 -6.07
CA ASN A 246 10.34 -19.99 -5.37
C ASN A 246 11.46 -18.97 -5.60
N GLN A 247 12.73 -19.43 -5.66
CA GLN A 247 13.86 -18.55 -5.96
C GLN A 247 13.74 -17.93 -7.36
N VAL A 248 13.41 -18.73 -8.39
CA VAL A 248 13.22 -18.22 -9.76
C VAL A 248 12.06 -17.23 -9.81
N LEU A 249 10.94 -17.52 -9.14
CA LEU A 249 9.81 -16.60 -9.06
C LEU A 249 10.23 -15.25 -8.44
N VAL A 250 10.98 -15.27 -7.34
CA VAL A 250 11.47 -14.06 -6.66
C VAL A 250 12.37 -13.23 -7.59
N GLU A 251 13.34 -13.86 -8.24
CA GLU A 251 14.25 -13.18 -9.19
C GLU A 251 13.50 -12.54 -10.36
N LEU A 252 12.39 -13.14 -10.82
CA LEU A 252 11.55 -12.54 -11.87
C LEU A 252 10.89 -11.24 -11.44
N THR A 253 10.56 -11.05 -10.16
CA THR A 253 9.89 -9.84 -9.67
C THR A 253 10.74 -8.58 -9.81
N GLU A 254 12.08 -8.74 -9.81
CA GLU A 254 13.04 -7.65 -9.99
C GLU A 254 12.95 -7.05 -11.40
N ARG A 255 12.64 -7.89 -12.39
CA ARG A 255 12.60 -7.51 -13.81
C ARG A 255 11.19 -7.26 -14.33
N THR A 256 10.19 -7.58 -13.51
CA THR A 256 8.79 -7.66 -13.93
C THR A 256 7.88 -6.86 -12.99
N PRO A 257 7.65 -5.56 -13.25
CA PRO A 257 6.86 -4.67 -12.37
C PRO A 257 5.39 -5.08 -12.16
N LEU A 258 4.81 -5.78 -13.13
CA LEU A 258 3.42 -6.25 -13.07
C LEU A 258 3.25 -7.58 -12.32
N LEU A 259 4.35 -8.33 -12.11
CA LEU A 259 4.34 -9.57 -11.35
C LEU A 259 4.27 -9.26 -9.85
N CYS A 260 3.27 -9.83 -9.18
CA CYS A 260 3.11 -9.83 -7.74
C CYS A 260 3.15 -11.27 -7.25
N LEU A 261 4.06 -11.54 -6.30
CA LEU A 261 4.09 -12.83 -5.62
C LEU A 261 3.32 -12.75 -4.31
N ILE A 262 2.49 -13.77 -4.09
CA ILE A 262 1.88 -14.04 -2.80
C ILE A 262 2.64 -15.19 -2.17
N ASP A 263 3.31 -14.92 -1.05
CA ASP A 263 3.95 -15.96 -0.26
C ASP A 263 2.89 -16.88 0.36
N SER A 264 2.80 -18.10 -0.18
CA SER A 264 1.85 -19.13 0.26
C SER A 264 2.08 -19.57 1.70
N ASP A 265 3.33 -19.66 2.16
CA ASP A 265 3.63 -20.07 3.54
C ASP A 265 3.17 -19.00 4.53
N GLN A 266 3.44 -17.73 4.22
CA GLN A 266 2.97 -16.61 5.03
C GLN A 266 1.44 -16.47 4.97
N ALA A 267 0.84 -16.65 3.79
CA ALA A 267 -0.61 -16.59 3.66
C ALA A 267 -1.31 -17.67 4.50
N MET A 268 -0.72 -18.85 4.59
CA MET A 268 -1.25 -20.01 5.31
C MET A 268 -0.57 -20.22 6.67
N VAL A 269 -0.05 -19.17 7.31
CA VAL A 269 0.69 -19.29 8.59
C VAL A 269 -0.13 -19.95 9.70
N GLU A 270 -1.44 -19.74 9.71
CA GLU A 270 -2.38 -20.36 10.67
C GLU A 270 -2.76 -21.82 10.32
N VAL A 271 -2.39 -22.30 9.13
CA VAL A 271 -2.68 -23.66 8.68
C VAL A 271 -1.39 -24.48 8.72
N ALA A 272 -1.33 -25.45 9.63
CA ALA A 272 -0.18 -26.33 9.77
C ALA A 272 0.19 -26.97 8.42
N PRO A 273 1.49 -27.10 8.07
CA PRO A 273 1.91 -27.61 6.76
C PRO A 273 1.22 -28.91 6.31
N ALA A 274 1.04 -29.86 7.23
CA ALA A 274 0.38 -31.14 6.95
C ALA A 274 -1.13 -31.02 6.65
N ALA A 275 -1.78 -29.91 7.05
CA ALA A 275 -3.21 -29.65 6.85
C ALA A 275 -3.49 -28.75 5.62
N ARG A 276 -2.44 -28.29 4.93
CA ARG A 276 -2.60 -27.40 3.76
C ARG A 276 -3.10 -28.13 2.52
N CYS A 277 -2.86 -29.43 2.42
CA CYS A 277 -3.27 -30.27 1.30
C CYS A 277 -4.05 -31.49 1.81
N ASP A 278 -4.95 -32.03 0.99
CA ASP A 278 -5.64 -33.29 1.23
C ASP A 278 -5.50 -34.18 -0.01
N ASN A 279 -4.87 -35.34 0.15
CA ASN A 279 -4.66 -36.30 -0.94
C ASN A 279 -5.98 -36.74 -1.60
N ARG A 280 -7.08 -36.81 -0.84
CA ARG A 280 -8.40 -37.17 -1.39
C ARG A 280 -8.89 -36.11 -2.37
N LEU A 281 -8.73 -34.84 -2.03
CA LEU A 281 -9.08 -33.72 -2.91
C LEU A 281 -8.25 -33.73 -4.18
N TRP A 282 -6.95 -34.04 -4.06
CA TRP A 282 -6.07 -34.18 -5.21
C TRP A 282 -6.51 -35.31 -6.16
N PHE A 283 -6.69 -36.53 -5.64
CA PHE A 283 -7.02 -37.68 -6.47
C PHE A 283 -8.45 -37.66 -7.01
N TYR A 284 -9.41 -37.04 -6.31
CA TYR A 284 -10.81 -37.00 -6.74
C TYR A 284 -11.14 -35.82 -7.65
N GLY A 285 -10.46 -34.68 -7.48
CA GLY A 285 -10.83 -33.43 -8.17
C GLY A 285 -9.67 -32.59 -8.69
N ARG A 286 -8.42 -33.05 -8.54
CA ARG A 286 -7.20 -32.27 -8.83
C ARG A 286 -7.16 -30.94 -8.09
N ILE A 287 -7.66 -30.92 -6.87
CA ILE A 287 -7.65 -29.75 -5.99
C ILE A 287 -6.42 -29.87 -5.08
N ALA A 288 -5.46 -28.95 -5.21
CA ALA A 288 -4.20 -29.04 -4.49
C ALA A 288 -4.32 -28.69 -3.00
N TYR A 289 -5.13 -27.67 -2.68
CA TYR A 289 -5.19 -27.10 -1.34
C TYR A 289 -6.48 -27.46 -0.61
N SER A 290 -6.37 -27.62 0.70
CA SER A 290 -7.53 -27.77 1.58
C SER A 290 -8.39 -26.50 1.55
N ASP A 291 -9.64 -26.64 1.97
CA ASP A 291 -10.60 -25.53 2.04
C ASP A 291 -10.10 -24.40 2.97
N ALA A 292 -9.47 -24.75 4.10
CA ALA A 292 -8.84 -23.78 5.00
C ALA A 292 -7.67 -23.03 4.33
N ALA A 293 -6.76 -23.76 3.69
CA ALA A 293 -5.63 -23.20 2.94
C ALA A 293 -6.09 -22.25 1.82
N THR A 294 -7.10 -22.68 1.05
CA THR A 294 -7.67 -21.92 -0.07
C THR A 294 -8.25 -20.59 0.39
N ARG A 295 -9.02 -20.57 1.49
CA ARG A 295 -9.57 -19.31 2.06
C ARG A 295 -8.48 -18.35 2.51
N LYS A 296 -7.41 -18.86 3.13
CA LYS A 296 -6.29 -18.03 3.58
C LYS A 296 -5.55 -17.39 2.41
N GLN A 297 -5.27 -18.14 1.34
CA GLN A 297 -4.72 -17.58 0.11
C GLN A 297 -5.63 -16.52 -0.51
N ALA A 298 -6.94 -16.80 -0.65
CA ALA A 298 -7.91 -15.84 -1.18
C ALA A 298 -7.96 -14.54 -0.36
N THR A 299 -7.88 -14.65 0.97
CA THR A 299 -7.86 -13.49 1.88
C THR A 299 -6.65 -12.60 1.62
N VAL A 300 -5.46 -13.19 1.47
CA VAL A 300 -4.23 -12.43 1.20
C VAL A 300 -4.25 -11.80 -0.19
N ILE A 301 -4.75 -12.50 -1.21
CA ILE A 301 -4.93 -11.95 -2.56
C ILE A 301 -5.87 -10.73 -2.53
N ALA A 302 -7.00 -10.82 -1.83
CA ALA A 302 -7.94 -9.72 -1.68
C ALA A 302 -7.34 -8.53 -0.91
N ARG A 303 -6.56 -8.79 0.15
CA ARG A 303 -5.84 -7.75 0.90
C ARG A 303 -4.78 -7.05 0.05
N TYR A 304 -4.04 -7.81 -0.76
CA TYR A 304 -3.11 -7.24 -1.73
C TYR A 304 -3.84 -6.29 -2.70
N TRP A 305 -4.97 -6.73 -3.27
CA TRP A 305 -5.76 -5.90 -4.16
C TRP A 305 -6.27 -4.63 -3.47
N HIS A 306 -6.79 -4.76 -2.25
CA HIS A 306 -7.25 -3.63 -1.44
C HIS A 306 -6.13 -2.61 -1.21
N THR A 307 -4.94 -3.09 -0.81
CA THR A 307 -3.76 -2.23 -0.59
C THR A 307 -3.31 -1.56 -1.88
N ARG A 308 -3.39 -2.26 -3.02
CA ARG A 308 -3.09 -1.69 -4.33
C ARG A 308 -4.08 -0.58 -4.71
N ALA A 309 -5.35 -0.76 -4.42
CA ALA A 309 -6.41 0.18 -4.77
C ALA A 309 -6.41 1.44 -3.88
N ARG A 310 -6.18 1.29 -2.57
CA ARG A 310 -6.15 2.41 -1.62
C ARG A 310 -4.77 3.08 -1.49
N GLY A 311 -3.70 2.32 -1.68
CA GLY A 311 -2.34 2.71 -1.33
C GLY A 311 -1.95 2.25 0.08
N PRO A 312 -0.65 2.05 0.35
CA PRO A 312 -0.18 1.60 1.65
C PRO A 312 -0.18 2.74 2.69
N ALA A 313 -0.16 2.37 3.98
CA ALA A 313 0.16 3.32 5.03
C ALA A 313 1.57 3.91 4.83
N LYS A 314 1.72 5.19 5.14
CA LYS A 314 2.96 5.94 4.93
C LYS A 314 3.55 6.45 6.23
N VAL A 315 2.71 6.64 7.26
CA VAL A 315 3.08 7.27 8.52
C VAL A 315 2.74 6.35 9.68
N LEU A 316 3.69 6.17 10.59
CA LEU A 316 3.52 5.56 11.89
C LEU A 316 3.45 6.68 12.94
N ALA A 317 2.26 6.97 13.44
CA ALA A 317 2.02 7.94 14.50
C ALA A 317 2.08 7.22 15.86
N LEU A 318 3.02 7.61 16.70
CA LEU A 318 3.42 6.91 17.91
C LEU A 318 3.16 7.77 19.13
N ASP A 319 2.44 7.23 20.10
CA ASP A 319 2.51 7.73 21.47
C ASP A 319 3.86 7.39 22.13
N PHE A 320 4.17 8.02 23.27
CA PHE A 320 5.43 7.85 23.99
C PHE A 320 5.28 6.96 25.24
N ASP A 321 4.57 7.45 26.26
CA ASP A 321 4.44 6.78 27.55
C ASP A 321 3.73 5.44 27.41
N ASN A 322 4.26 4.41 28.05
CA ASN A 322 3.78 3.02 27.93
C ASN A 322 3.65 2.51 26.49
N THR A 323 4.18 3.21 25.49
CA THR A 323 4.15 2.87 24.06
C THR A 323 5.56 2.63 23.54
N LEU A 324 6.43 3.65 23.59
CA LEU A 324 7.85 3.58 23.19
C LEU A 324 8.78 3.25 24.36
N TRP A 325 8.37 3.55 25.59
CA TRP A 325 9.03 3.15 26.84
C TRP A 325 7.97 2.76 27.87
N GLY A 326 8.35 2.07 28.93
CA GLY A 326 7.45 1.81 30.06
C GLY A 326 7.54 2.89 31.13
N GLY A 327 6.41 3.27 31.71
CA GLY A 327 6.30 4.37 32.68
C GLY A 327 5.74 5.65 32.07
N VAL A 328 5.48 6.64 32.93
CA VAL A 328 4.92 7.94 32.57
C VAL A 328 5.96 9.02 32.87
N PHE A 329 6.44 9.72 31.85
CA PHE A 329 7.52 10.70 31.98
C PHE A 329 7.26 11.74 33.09
N GLY A 330 6.05 12.30 33.14
CA GLY A 330 5.67 13.32 34.13
C GLY A 330 5.71 12.84 35.60
N ASP A 331 5.53 11.54 35.83
CA ASP A 331 5.47 10.95 37.18
C ASP A 331 6.81 10.32 37.59
N ASP A 332 7.45 9.62 36.65
CA ASP A 332 8.62 8.78 36.91
C ASP A 332 9.95 9.54 36.71
N GLY A 333 9.96 10.52 35.81
CA GLY A 333 11.17 11.17 35.31
C GLY A 333 12.06 10.23 34.48
N ILE A 334 13.02 10.81 33.76
CA ILE A 334 13.85 10.09 32.77
C ILE A 334 14.50 8.82 33.34
N ALA A 335 15.06 8.89 34.55
CA ALA A 335 15.88 7.80 35.12
C ALA A 335 15.10 6.52 35.44
N LYS A 336 13.77 6.59 35.58
CA LYS A 336 12.92 5.45 35.92
C LYS A 336 12.18 4.86 34.72
N LEU A 337 12.27 5.49 33.55
CA LEU A 337 11.65 4.99 32.33
C LEU A 337 12.25 3.64 31.94
N GLN A 338 11.37 2.71 31.59
CA GLN A 338 11.74 1.35 31.24
C GLN A 338 12.07 1.27 29.76
N CYS A 339 13.33 1.52 29.42
CA CYS A 339 13.86 1.36 28.07
C CYS A 339 15.27 0.72 28.05
N GLY A 340 15.70 0.10 29.16
CA GLY A 340 16.99 -0.59 29.27
C GLY A 340 17.03 -1.95 28.57
N ASP A 341 18.13 -2.70 28.78
CA ASP A 341 18.33 -4.02 28.17
C ASP A 341 17.66 -5.19 28.93
N GLU A 342 17.08 -4.92 30.09
CA GLU A 342 16.33 -5.89 30.89
C GLU A 342 14.81 -5.74 30.72
N PHE A 343 14.06 -6.81 31.00
CA PHE A 343 12.59 -6.77 30.94
C PHE A 343 12.02 -5.89 32.07
N PRO A 344 11.02 -5.02 31.80
CA PRO A 344 10.28 -4.88 30.54
C PRO A 344 10.91 -3.93 29.50
N GLY A 345 11.95 -3.17 29.85
CA GLY A 345 12.61 -2.19 28.96
C GLY A 345 13.10 -2.79 27.63
N SER A 346 13.63 -4.01 27.65
CA SER A 346 14.11 -4.70 26.45
C SER A 346 13.01 -4.97 25.42
N ALA A 347 11.77 -5.13 25.87
CA ALA A 347 10.62 -5.31 25.00
C ALA A 347 10.24 -4.00 24.29
N PHE A 348 10.24 -2.87 25.01
CA PHE A 348 10.07 -1.54 24.42
C PHE A 348 11.19 -1.21 23.43
N LYS A 349 12.44 -1.52 23.78
CA LYS A 349 13.59 -1.37 22.90
C LYS A 349 13.47 -2.22 21.62
N ALA A 350 12.95 -3.44 21.73
CA ALA A 350 12.65 -4.28 20.57
C ALA A 350 11.52 -3.68 19.70
N PHE A 351 10.52 -3.06 20.30
CA PHE A 351 9.45 -2.35 19.57
C PHE A 351 9.97 -1.12 18.83
N GLN A 352 10.85 -0.32 19.46
CA GLN A 352 11.54 0.79 18.78
C GLN A 352 12.37 0.32 17.58
N ARG A 353 13.03 -0.83 17.68
CA ARG A 353 13.78 -1.43 16.56
C ARG A 353 12.86 -1.78 15.38
N GLU A 354 11.64 -2.26 15.64
CA GLU A 354 10.66 -2.50 14.58
C GLU A 354 10.16 -1.18 13.96
N CYS A 355 10.01 -0.11 14.76
CA CYS A 355 9.72 1.23 14.22
C CYS A 355 10.85 1.72 13.30
N LEU A 356 12.11 1.55 13.69
CA LEU A 356 13.28 1.86 12.86
C LEU A 356 13.35 1.00 11.60
N ARG A 357 12.98 -0.29 11.67
CA ARG A 357 12.89 -1.17 10.49
C ARG A 357 11.86 -0.63 9.49
N LEU A 358 10.69 -0.22 9.98
CA LEU A 358 9.65 0.39 9.13
C LEU A 358 10.11 1.73 8.55
N LYS A 359 10.83 2.54 9.34
CA LYS A 359 11.46 3.78 8.88
C LYS A 359 12.45 3.53 7.74
N ALA A 360 13.32 2.53 7.87
CA ALA A 360 14.26 2.14 6.82
C ALA A 360 13.57 1.63 5.54
N GLN A 361 12.33 1.16 5.65
CA GLN A 361 11.46 0.79 4.52
C GLN A 361 10.60 1.97 4.02
N GLY A 362 10.87 3.18 4.53
CA GLY A 362 10.28 4.43 4.09
C GLY A 362 9.14 4.98 4.94
N MET A 363 8.62 4.26 5.94
CA MET A 363 7.59 4.82 6.83
C MET A 363 8.10 6.07 7.55
N LEU A 364 7.26 7.10 7.60
CA LEU A 364 7.56 8.30 8.36
C LEU A 364 7.17 8.05 9.81
N LEU A 365 8.00 8.46 10.77
CA LEU A 365 7.64 8.40 12.18
C LEU A 365 7.13 9.77 12.62
N VAL A 366 6.01 9.78 13.33
CA VAL A 366 5.42 10.99 13.92
C VAL A 366 5.18 10.75 15.40
N GLY A 367 5.60 11.68 16.26
CA GLY A 367 5.30 11.64 17.69
C GLY A 367 3.95 12.30 18.00
N LEU A 368 3.06 11.61 18.69
CA LEU A 368 1.77 12.12 19.16
C LEU A 368 1.58 11.76 20.64
N SER A 369 2.05 12.63 21.54
CA SER A 369 2.04 12.36 22.98
C SER A 369 1.39 13.49 23.77
N LYS A 370 0.62 13.11 24.80
CA LYS A 370 0.07 14.04 25.79
C LYS A 370 1.08 14.26 26.90
N ASN A 371 2.03 15.14 26.62
CA ASN A 371 3.13 15.47 27.51
C ASN A 371 3.53 16.94 27.37
N ASN A 372 4.37 17.40 28.29
CA ASN A 372 5.11 18.64 28.12
C ASN A 372 6.25 18.44 27.11
N GLU A 373 6.69 19.52 26.46
CA GLU A 373 7.70 19.47 25.39
C GLU A 373 9.05 18.90 25.86
N ASP A 374 9.36 19.00 27.15
CA ASP A 374 10.56 18.43 27.78
C ASP A 374 10.63 16.90 27.72
N ALA A 375 9.51 16.20 27.51
CA ALA A 375 9.50 14.76 27.25
C ALA A 375 10.33 14.37 26.00
N LEU A 376 10.53 15.30 25.06
CA LEU A 376 11.42 15.08 23.91
C LEU A 376 12.88 14.85 24.33
N SER A 377 13.31 15.35 25.49
CA SER A 377 14.67 15.14 25.99
C SER A 377 15.00 13.68 26.29
N VAL A 378 14.00 12.80 26.47
CA VAL A 378 14.20 11.36 26.68
C VAL A 378 14.92 10.75 25.47
N PHE A 379 14.57 11.17 24.25
CA PHE A 379 15.19 10.69 23.01
C PHE A 379 16.65 11.11 22.86
N ASP A 380 17.07 12.16 23.55
CA ASP A 380 18.43 12.70 23.48
C ASP A 380 19.33 12.18 24.62
N THR A 381 18.74 11.89 25.78
CA THR A 381 19.50 11.69 27.03
C THR A 381 19.41 10.28 27.62
N HIS A 382 18.34 9.54 27.35
CA HIS A 382 18.16 8.23 27.97
C HIS A 382 18.97 7.15 27.24
N PRO A 383 19.95 6.48 27.89
CA PRO A 383 20.91 5.59 27.21
C PRO A 383 20.28 4.33 26.62
N GLY A 384 19.07 3.97 27.08
CA GLY A 384 18.30 2.85 26.57
C GLY A 384 17.53 3.12 25.27
N MET A 385 17.34 4.39 24.89
CA MET A 385 16.58 4.74 23.70
C MET A 385 17.34 4.35 22.43
N LEU A 386 16.60 3.80 21.46
CA LEU A 386 17.12 3.54 20.10
C LEU A 386 16.63 4.59 19.11
N LEU A 387 15.40 5.08 19.30
CA LEU A 387 14.88 6.21 18.55
C LEU A 387 15.51 7.50 19.09
N ASN A 388 15.91 8.36 18.17
CA ASN A 388 16.38 9.70 18.43
C ASN A 388 15.32 10.72 17.98
N ARG A 389 15.45 11.98 18.42
CA ARG A 389 14.53 13.04 18.01
C ARG A 389 14.46 13.21 16.48
N ASP A 390 15.61 13.11 15.81
CA ASP A 390 15.72 13.23 14.35
C ASP A 390 15.08 12.06 13.57
N ASP A 391 14.64 11.00 14.27
CA ASP A 391 13.89 9.93 13.62
C ASP A 391 12.45 10.33 13.27
N PHE A 392 11.91 11.34 13.96
CA PHE A 392 10.55 11.82 13.77
C PHE A 392 10.52 12.99 12.78
N VAL A 393 9.66 12.90 11.77
CA VAL A 393 9.46 14.01 10.80
C VAL A 393 8.53 15.09 11.32
N ALA A 394 7.75 14.79 12.36
CA ALA A 394 6.93 15.75 13.06
C ALA A 394 6.61 15.20 14.45
N THR A 395 6.43 16.09 15.41
CA THR A 395 6.02 15.73 16.77
C THR A 395 4.98 16.74 17.25
N ALA A 396 3.86 16.25 17.79
CA ALA A 396 2.98 17.05 18.64
C ALA A 396 3.03 16.48 20.05
N VAL A 397 3.79 17.17 20.90
CA VAL A 397 3.97 16.86 22.33
C VAL A 397 3.36 18.00 23.11
N ASN A 398 2.06 17.88 23.36
CA ASN A 398 1.25 18.91 24.02
C ASN A 398 -0.01 18.29 24.60
N TRP A 399 -0.82 19.09 25.30
CA TRP A 399 -2.06 18.64 25.94
C TRP A 399 -3.31 18.77 25.04
N GLU A 400 -3.15 19.10 23.76
CA GLU A 400 -4.28 19.12 22.82
C GLU A 400 -4.75 17.69 22.48
N PRO A 401 -6.01 17.51 22.03
CA PRO A 401 -6.49 16.20 21.60
C PRO A 401 -5.64 15.62 20.45
N LYS A 402 -5.20 14.36 20.59
CA LYS A 402 -4.41 13.66 19.56
C LYS A 402 -5.08 13.64 18.18
N PRO A 403 -6.42 13.52 18.04
CA PRO A 403 -7.10 13.61 16.75
C PRO A 403 -6.99 14.98 16.07
N ASP A 404 -6.83 16.06 16.82
CA ASP A 404 -6.65 17.39 16.24
C ASP A 404 -5.18 17.60 15.83
N ASN A 405 -4.25 17.11 16.66
CA ASN A 405 -2.82 17.09 16.34
C ASN A 405 -2.53 16.29 15.06
N ILE A 406 -3.11 15.10 14.88
CA ILE A 406 -2.87 14.31 13.68
C ILE A 406 -3.42 14.99 12.41
N LYS A 407 -4.54 15.73 12.49
CA LYS A 407 -5.07 16.52 11.37
C LYS A 407 -4.14 17.65 10.96
N LYS A 408 -3.57 18.36 11.96
CA LYS A 408 -2.56 19.40 11.73
C LYS A 408 -1.34 18.82 11.04
N ILE A 409 -0.77 17.74 11.60
CA ILE A 409 0.40 17.07 11.03
C ILE A 409 0.11 16.50 9.63
N ALA A 410 -1.06 15.92 9.39
CA ALA A 410 -1.44 15.43 8.06
C ALA A 410 -1.49 16.56 7.02
N SER A 411 -2.04 17.72 7.39
CA SER A 411 -2.04 18.91 6.54
C SER A 411 -0.62 19.42 6.28
N GLU A 412 0.21 19.47 7.31
CA GLU A 412 1.60 19.88 7.23
C GLU A 412 2.42 18.95 6.33
N LEU A 413 2.25 17.64 6.45
CA LEU A 413 2.93 16.65 5.61
C LEU A 413 2.27 16.49 4.23
N ARG A 414 1.14 17.16 3.97
CA ARG A 414 0.33 17.03 2.74
C ARG A 414 -0.07 15.58 2.44
N LEU A 415 -0.37 14.83 3.49
CA LEU A 415 -0.79 13.42 3.43
C LEU A 415 -2.26 13.28 3.85
N GLY A 416 -2.97 12.36 3.23
CA GLY A 416 -4.32 11.99 3.66
C GLY A 416 -4.28 11.20 4.97
N LEU A 417 -5.32 11.34 5.80
CA LEU A 417 -5.46 10.61 7.06
C LEU A 417 -5.49 9.08 6.86
N ASP A 418 -5.97 8.64 5.70
CA ASP A 418 -5.97 7.25 5.23
C ASP A 418 -4.56 6.63 5.08
N SER A 419 -3.51 7.44 5.15
CA SER A 419 -2.11 6.99 5.14
C SER A 419 -1.46 6.88 6.52
N PHE A 420 -2.19 7.16 7.60
CA PHE A 420 -1.68 7.12 8.97
C PHE A 420 -2.07 5.82 9.69
N LEU A 421 -1.09 5.25 10.41
CA LEU A 421 -1.25 4.17 11.38
C LEU A 421 -0.96 4.73 12.77
N PHE A 422 -1.96 4.76 13.65
CA PHE A 422 -1.83 5.32 15.00
C PHE A 422 -1.69 4.22 16.05
N LEU A 423 -0.60 4.25 16.82
CA LEU A 423 -0.29 3.30 17.88
C LEU A 423 -0.21 4.00 19.24
N ASP A 424 -1.03 3.53 20.17
CA ASP A 424 -1.19 4.12 21.50
C ASP A 424 -1.65 3.02 22.48
N ASP A 425 -1.10 3.01 23.70
CA ASP A 425 -1.45 2.03 24.74
C ASP A 425 -2.82 2.33 25.36
N SER A 426 -3.25 3.59 25.36
CA SER A 426 -4.51 4.06 25.96
C SER A 426 -5.72 3.69 25.09
N PRO A 427 -6.64 2.83 25.57
CA PRO A 427 -7.88 2.53 24.86
C PRO A 427 -8.75 3.78 24.62
N HIS A 428 -8.61 4.78 25.48
CA HIS A 428 -9.38 6.03 25.40
C HIS A 428 -8.90 6.88 24.21
N GLU A 429 -7.59 7.03 24.03
CA GLU A 429 -7.01 7.75 22.89
C GLU A 429 -7.28 7.02 21.58
N ARG A 430 -7.17 5.68 21.55
CA ARG A 430 -7.53 4.87 20.37
C ARG A 430 -8.99 5.08 19.96
N THR A 431 -9.91 5.05 20.93
CA THR A 431 -11.34 5.27 20.65
C THR A 431 -11.62 6.69 20.15
N ALA A 432 -11.00 7.70 20.77
CA ALA A 432 -11.14 9.08 20.31
C ALA A 432 -10.64 9.25 18.87
N MET A 433 -9.51 8.63 18.52
CA MET A 433 -8.95 8.64 17.18
C MET A 433 -9.91 8.03 16.14
N ARG A 434 -10.48 6.85 16.42
CA ARG A 434 -11.44 6.18 15.51
C ARG A 434 -12.66 7.05 15.20
N ARG A 435 -13.18 7.74 16.21
CA ARG A 435 -14.39 8.56 16.07
C ARG A 435 -14.13 9.86 15.33
N MET A 436 -13.05 10.55 15.69
CA MET A 436 -12.76 11.89 15.17
C MET A 436 -11.98 11.88 13.86
N CYS A 437 -11.32 10.76 13.54
CA CYS A 437 -10.50 10.52 12.36
C CYS A 437 -10.71 9.08 11.82
N PRO A 438 -11.89 8.73 11.30
CA PRO A 438 -12.23 7.36 10.90
C PRO A 438 -11.37 6.80 9.75
N ASP A 439 -10.69 7.67 8.99
CA ASP A 439 -9.76 7.27 7.94
C ASP A 439 -8.41 6.78 8.49
N VAL A 440 -8.04 7.14 9.73
CA VAL A 440 -6.80 6.69 10.37
C VAL A 440 -6.93 5.23 10.76
N THR A 441 -5.91 4.42 10.45
CA THR A 441 -5.88 3.02 10.89
C THR A 441 -5.44 2.97 12.36
N VAL A 442 -6.26 2.34 13.22
CA VAL A 442 -6.01 2.27 14.67
C VAL A 442 -6.08 0.80 15.13
N PRO A 443 -4.97 0.05 15.01
CA PRO A 443 -4.87 -1.34 15.48
C PRO A 443 -4.88 -1.43 17.01
N GLU A 444 -5.27 -2.60 17.53
CA GLU A 444 -5.18 -2.91 18.96
C GLU A 444 -3.74 -3.22 19.39
N LEU A 445 -3.11 -2.27 20.08
CA LEU A 445 -1.76 -2.46 20.63
C LEU A 445 -1.79 -3.50 21.76
N PRO A 446 -0.97 -4.58 21.70
CA PRO A 446 -0.91 -5.56 22.77
C PRO A 446 -0.53 -4.92 24.11
N ALA A 447 -1.28 -5.27 25.16
CA ALA A 447 -1.03 -4.77 26.51
C ALA A 447 0.34 -5.24 27.05
N ASP A 448 0.75 -6.47 26.73
CA ASP A 448 2.08 -6.99 27.06
C ASP A 448 3.12 -6.46 26.05
N PRO A 449 4.11 -5.66 26.49
CA PRO A 449 5.12 -5.09 25.60
C PRO A 449 5.95 -6.16 24.88
N ALA A 450 6.08 -7.37 25.43
CA ALA A 450 6.84 -8.45 24.79
C ALA A 450 6.20 -8.94 23.48
N GLN A 451 4.89 -8.73 23.30
CA GLN A 451 4.16 -9.15 22.10
C GLN A 451 4.22 -8.11 20.98
N ARG A 452 4.43 -6.83 21.32
CA ARG A 452 4.34 -5.70 20.39
C ARG A 452 5.29 -5.79 19.18
N PRO A 453 6.56 -6.25 19.29
CA PRO A 453 7.44 -6.33 18.13
C PRO A 453 6.95 -7.33 17.08
N PHE A 454 6.53 -8.52 17.50
CA PHE A 454 6.00 -9.55 16.60
C PHE A 454 4.64 -9.15 16.04
N TRP A 455 3.79 -8.57 16.88
CA TRP A 455 2.51 -8.03 16.47
C TRP A 455 2.66 -6.97 15.38
N LEU A 456 3.56 -5.99 15.54
CA LEU A 456 3.79 -4.94 14.56
C LEU A 456 4.24 -5.52 13.21
N ARG A 457 5.10 -6.56 13.22
CA ARG A 457 5.47 -7.30 12.00
C ARG A 457 4.31 -8.03 11.34
N SER A 458 3.32 -8.46 12.10
CA SER A 458 2.16 -9.18 11.60
C SER A 458 1.07 -8.29 10.99
N LEU A 459 1.14 -6.96 11.21
CA LEU A 459 0.14 -6.02 10.72
C LEU A 459 0.25 -5.82 9.20
N PRO A 460 -0.76 -6.23 8.40
CA PRO A 460 -0.71 -6.10 6.94
C PRO A 460 -0.59 -4.65 6.46
N HIS A 461 -1.11 -3.69 7.23
CA HIS A 461 -1.02 -2.25 6.94
C HIS A 461 0.42 -1.73 6.91
N THR A 462 1.37 -2.47 7.49
CA THR A 462 2.81 -2.14 7.49
C THR A 462 3.59 -2.86 6.38
N TRP A 463 2.94 -3.73 5.61
CA TRP A 463 3.61 -4.52 4.56
C TRP A 463 3.67 -3.72 3.27
N ALA A 464 4.89 -3.40 2.84
CA ALA A 464 5.10 -2.74 1.56
C ALA A 464 4.76 -3.71 0.41
N ILE A 465 3.99 -3.23 -0.58
CA ILE A 465 3.75 -3.97 -1.84
C ILE A 465 5.05 -4.16 -2.62
N ARG A 466 5.89 -3.11 -2.63
CA ARG A 466 7.26 -3.11 -3.13
C ARG A 466 8.05 -2.11 -2.29
N VAL A 467 9.26 -2.48 -1.89
CA VAL A 467 10.21 -1.54 -1.30
C VAL A 467 11.04 -0.98 -2.45
N THR A 468 10.87 0.30 -2.75
CA THR A 468 11.68 0.98 -3.77
C THR A 468 12.81 1.77 -3.13
N GLU A 469 13.89 2.05 -3.87
CA GLU A 469 14.94 2.97 -3.41
C GLU A 469 14.38 4.37 -3.06
N GLU A 470 13.28 4.78 -3.69
CA GLU A 470 12.58 6.02 -3.32
C GLU A 470 11.94 5.93 -1.94
N ASP A 471 11.37 4.77 -1.57
CA ASP A 471 10.80 4.58 -0.24
C ASP A 471 11.90 4.69 0.82
N ALA A 472 13.08 4.10 0.59
CA ALA A 472 14.23 4.25 1.50
C ALA A 472 14.69 5.72 1.67
N ASN A 473 14.57 6.53 0.61
CA ASN A 473 14.91 7.96 0.63
C ASN A 473 13.76 8.87 1.12
N ARG A 474 12.58 8.31 1.43
CA ARG A 474 11.38 9.09 1.77
C ARG A 474 11.56 9.95 3.00
N THR A 475 12.21 9.42 4.04
CA THR A 475 12.51 10.19 5.26
C THR A 475 13.43 11.38 4.97
N ALA A 476 14.43 11.21 4.10
CA ALA A 476 15.35 12.29 3.73
C ALA A 476 14.63 13.44 3.01
N PHE A 477 13.65 13.14 2.15
CA PHE A 477 12.83 14.17 1.50
C PHE A 477 12.05 15.00 2.51
N TYR A 478 11.41 14.38 3.51
CA TYR A 478 10.64 15.11 4.52
C TYR A 478 11.55 15.93 5.43
N ALA A 479 12.73 15.41 5.80
CA ALA A 479 13.73 16.19 6.52
C ALA A 479 14.19 17.43 5.73
N ALA A 480 14.36 17.30 4.41
CA ALA A 480 14.64 18.44 3.53
C ALA A 480 13.46 19.43 3.44
N GLU A 481 12.22 18.92 3.44
CA GLU A 481 11.01 19.75 3.40
C GLU A 481 10.78 20.56 4.68
N ILE A 482 11.09 19.98 5.84
CA ILE A 482 11.07 20.69 7.14
C ILE A 482 12.07 21.85 7.12
N LYS A 483 13.32 21.60 6.71
CA LYS A 483 14.35 22.65 6.60
C LYS A 483 13.97 23.72 5.56
N ALA A 484 13.31 23.33 4.47
CA ALA A 484 12.77 24.27 3.51
C ALA A 484 11.64 25.13 4.12
N ARG A 485 10.81 24.55 4.99
CA ARG A 485 9.78 25.31 5.72
C ARG A 485 10.38 26.30 6.71
N GLU A 486 11.35 25.88 7.52
CA GLU A 486 12.07 26.78 8.43
C GLU A 486 12.70 27.96 7.66
N LEU A 487 13.29 27.68 6.50
CA LEU A 487 13.80 28.72 5.61
C LEU A 487 12.70 29.67 5.14
N ARG A 488 11.53 29.14 4.78
CA ARG A 488 10.37 29.93 4.34
C ARG A 488 9.87 30.83 5.46
N ASP A 489 9.76 30.31 6.68
CA ASP A 489 9.26 31.05 7.84
C ASP A 489 10.23 32.16 8.26
N CYS A 490 11.53 31.97 8.01
CA CYS A 490 12.57 32.98 8.25
C CYS A 490 12.77 33.95 7.06
N ALA A 491 12.16 33.72 5.90
CA ALA A 491 12.38 34.54 4.70
C ALA A 491 11.59 35.85 4.74
N ALA A 492 12.21 36.95 4.30
CA ALA A 492 11.57 38.26 4.25
C ALA A 492 10.50 38.37 3.15
N SER A 493 10.63 37.57 2.09
CA SER A 493 9.67 37.48 0.99
C SER A 493 9.64 36.08 0.38
N TYR A 494 8.64 35.82 -0.47
CA TYR A 494 8.56 34.56 -1.21
C TYR A 494 9.71 34.37 -2.19
N ASP A 495 10.14 35.45 -2.84
CA ASP A 495 11.25 35.43 -3.80
C ASP A 495 12.58 35.13 -3.09
N ASP A 496 12.78 35.68 -1.88
CA ASP A 496 13.95 35.39 -1.04
C ASP A 496 13.99 33.92 -0.62
N TYR A 497 12.82 33.35 -0.30
CA TYR A 497 12.69 31.92 -0.01
C TYR A 497 13.10 31.08 -1.21
N LEU A 498 12.57 31.35 -2.41
CA LEU A 498 12.89 30.58 -3.62
C LEU A 498 14.37 30.70 -4.01
N ALA A 499 14.95 31.89 -3.91
CA ALA A 499 16.38 32.10 -4.14
C ALA A 499 17.23 31.34 -3.10
N GLY A 500 16.78 31.33 -1.84
CA GLY A 500 17.43 30.63 -0.74
C GLY A 500 17.47 29.12 -0.88
N LEU A 501 16.53 28.50 -1.63
CA LEU A 501 16.54 27.06 -1.90
C LEU A 501 17.74 26.63 -2.78
N GLN A 502 18.25 27.53 -3.63
CA GLN A 502 19.35 27.25 -4.57
C GLN A 502 19.05 26.04 -5.48
N GLN A 503 17.87 26.05 -6.11
CA GLN A 503 17.39 24.91 -6.88
C GLN A 503 18.14 24.74 -8.21
N LYS A 504 18.44 23.49 -8.55
CA LYS A 504 19.00 23.06 -9.82
C LYS A 504 18.03 22.09 -10.50
N LEU A 505 17.64 22.39 -11.73
CA LEU A 505 16.80 21.53 -12.56
C LEU A 505 17.63 20.99 -13.73
N THR A 506 17.65 19.67 -13.90
CA THR A 506 18.22 19.03 -15.10
C THR A 506 17.07 18.48 -15.95
N VAL A 507 16.96 18.93 -17.19
CA VAL A 507 15.96 18.44 -18.16
C VAL A 507 16.64 17.52 -19.16
N ALA A 508 16.13 16.29 -19.28
CA ALA A 508 16.66 15.28 -20.18
C ALA A 508 15.55 14.55 -20.95
N PRO A 509 15.83 14.04 -22.16
CA PRO A 509 14.91 13.14 -22.86
C PRO A 509 14.66 11.86 -22.07
N LEU A 510 13.49 11.26 -22.25
CA LEU A 510 13.17 9.99 -21.61
C LEU A 510 14.03 8.87 -22.22
N THR A 511 14.72 8.12 -21.37
CA THR A 511 15.49 6.92 -21.71
C THR A 511 14.82 5.66 -21.17
N ALA A 512 15.23 4.49 -21.67
CA ALA A 512 14.77 3.19 -21.15
C ALA A 512 14.96 3.04 -19.63
N HIS A 513 16.04 3.62 -19.07
CA HIS A 513 16.29 3.60 -17.62
C HIS A 513 15.32 4.46 -16.82
N THR A 514 14.92 5.62 -17.37
CA THR A 514 14.01 6.57 -16.70
C THR A 514 12.53 6.32 -16.98
N LEU A 515 12.21 5.48 -17.96
CA LEU A 515 10.85 5.17 -18.39
C LEU A 515 9.98 4.57 -17.27
N PRO A 516 10.42 3.55 -16.50
CA PRO A 516 9.64 3.00 -15.39
C PRO A 516 9.26 4.08 -14.36
N ARG A 517 10.19 5.01 -14.14
CA ARG A 517 10.01 6.08 -13.18
C ARG A 517 8.98 7.12 -13.62
N VAL A 518 8.98 7.48 -14.90
CA VAL A 518 7.96 8.40 -15.46
C VAL A 518 6.59 7.74 -15.52
N ALA A 519 6.51 6.46 -15.87
CA ALA A 519 5.27 5.69 -15.81
C ALA A 519 4.68 5.69 -14.39
N GLN A 520 5.52 5.44 -13.37
CA GLN A 520 5.11 5.52 -11.98
C GLN A 520 4.59 6.91 -11.59
N LEU A 521 5.21 7.98 -12.08
CA LEU A 521 4.77 9.35 -11.85
C LEU A 521 3.39 9.61 -12.47
N HIS A 522 3.11 9.13 -13.68
CA HIS A 522 1.78 9.20 -14.31
C HIS A 522 0.70 8.48 -13.48
N LEU A 523 1.04 7.32 -12.90
CA LEU A 523 0.09 6.52 -12.14
C LEU A 523 -0.20 7.09 -10.74
N ARG A 524 0.75 7.82 -10.14
CA ARG A 524 0.62 8.36 -8.77
C ARG A 524 0.16 9.81 -8.71
N THR A 525 0.33 10.59 -9.78
CA THR A 525 0.07 12.04 -9.76
C THR A 525 -1.38 12.36 -10.10
N ASN A 526 -2.08 13.00 -9.15
CA ASN A 526 -3.47 13.46 -9.32
C ASN A 526 -3.63 14.98 -9.25
N GLN A 527 -2.79 15.67 -8.44
CA GLN A 527 -2.95 17.10 -8.17
C GLN A 527 -2.38 17.99 -9.29
N PHE A 528 -1.23 17.63 -9.85
CA PHE A 528 -0.62 18.34 -10.97
C PHE A 528 -0.50 17.39 -12.18
N ASN A 529 -1.65 16.99 -12.71
CA ASN A 529 -1.77 16.25 -13.97
C ASN A 529 -2.75 17.01 -14.87
N LEU A 530 -2.23 17.65 -15.92
CA LEU A 530 -3.01 18.59 -16.73
C LEU A 530 -4.11 17.90 -17.54
N THR A 531 -3.88 16.69 -18.05
CA THR A 531 -4.83 16.02 -18.96
C THR A 531 -5.51 14.79 -18.37
N THR A 532 -5.05 14.32 -17.20
CA THR A 532 -5.41 13.02 -16.58
C THR A 532 -4.98 11.81 -17.39
N GLU A 533 -4.21 11.99 -18.47
CA GLU A 533 -3.61 10.89 -19.23
C GLU A 533 -2.60 10.15 -18.36
N ARG A 534 -2.71 8.82 -18.36
CA ARG A 534 -1.84 7.92 -17.61
C ARG A 534 -1.20 6.98 -18.59
N PHE A 535 0.11 7.09 -18.72
CA PHE A 535 0.91 6.15 -19.47
C PHE A 535 1.61 5.22 -18.48
N GLY A 536 1.37 3.92 -18.61
CA GLY A 536 2.24 2.91 -18.03
C GLY A 536 3.50 2.75 -18.87
N GLU A 537 4.32 1.75 -18.53
CA GLU A 537 5.60 1.53 -19.20
C GLU A 537 5.41 1.14 -20.67
N ALA A 538 4.50 0.22 -20.95
CA ALA A 538 4.17 -0.22 -22.29
C ALA A 538 3.61 0.93 -23.15
N GLU A 539 2.70 1.74 -22.62
CA GLU A 539 2.13 2.85 -23.37
C GLU A 539 3.15 3.96 -23.63
N LEU A 540 4.04 4.27 -22.68
CA LEU A 540 5.14 5.22 -22.90
C LEU A 540 6.13 4.70 -23.96
N SER A 541 6.48 3.42 -23.91
CA SER A 541 7.37 2.81 -24.90
C SER A 541 6.76 2.91 -26.30
N GLN A 542 5.51 2.48 -26.45
CA GLN A 542 4.79 2.55 -27.72
C GLN A 542 4.60 4.00 -28.20
N PHE A 543 4.42 4.96 -27.28
CA PHE A 543 4.33 6.38 -27.61
C PHE A 543 5.65 6.88 -28.22
N LEU A 544 6.80 6.45 -27.69
CA LEU A 544 8.12 6.85 -28.14
C LEU A 544 8.61 6.15 -29.42
N ASP A 545 8.00 5.04 -29.82
CA ASP A 545 8.33 4.35 -31.09
C ASP A 545 7.99 5.17 -32.35
N GLN A 546 7.17 6.21 -32.20
CA GLN A 546 6.78 7.09 -33.30
C GLN A 546 7.77 8.26 -33.45
N LYS A 547 8.23 8.50 -34.68
CA LYS A 547 9.27 9.52 -34.98
C LYS A 547 8.91 10.94 -34.55
N ASP A 548 7.63 11.27 -34.54
CA ASP A 548 7.13 12.61 -34.22
C ASP A 548 6.72 12.76 -32.76
N ARG A 549 7.08 11.79 -31.90
CA ARG A 549 6.73 11.79 -30.48
C ARG A 549 7.97 11.79 -29.61
N MET A 550 7.89 12.49 -28.49
CA MET A 550 9.00 12.62 -27.55
C MET A 550 8.48 12.78 -26.12
N ALA A 551 9.32 12.41 -25.16
CA ALA A 551 9.06 12.64 -23.75
C ALA A 551 10.32 13.20 -23.09
N PHE A 552 10.11 14.11 -22.14
CA PHE A 552 11.18 14.71 -21.34
C PHE A 552 10.86 14.55 -19.87
N ALA A 553 11.91 14.43 -19.07
CA ALA A 553 11.83 14.35 -17.63
C ALA A 553 12.77 15.37 -16.98
N GLY A 554 12.39 15.84 -15.79
CA GLY A 554 13.14 16.79 -15.00
C GLY A 554 13.53 16.22 -13.65
N THR A 555 14.83 16.25 -13.34
CA THR A 555 15.40 15.96 -12.02
C THR A 555 15.71 17.27 -11.30
N VAL A 556 15.30 17.37 -10.03
CA VAL A 556 15.49 18.58 -9.22
C VAL A 556 16.37 18.27 -8.01
N MET A 557 17.29 19.19 -7.70
CA MET A 557 18.08 19.19 -6.48
C MET A 557 18.00 20.58 -5.87
N ASP A 558 17.99 20.68 -4.54
CA ASP A 558 18.14 21.94 -3.81
C ASP A 558 19.25 21.81 -2.75
N ARG A 559 19.48 22.85 -1.95
CA ARG A 559 20.54 22.82 -0.91
C ARG A 559 20.28 21.81 0.21
N PHE A 560 19.06 21.30 0.34
CA PHE A 560 18.64 20.39 1.39
C PHE A 560 18.62 18.93 0.93
N GLY A 561 18.57 18.68 -0.37
CA GLY A 561 18.71 17.34 -0.92
C GLY A 561 18.42 17.23 -2.42
N ASP A 562 18.69 16.04 -2.94
CA ASP A 562 18.21 15.61 -4.25
C ASP A 562 16.72 15.27 -4.12
N HIS A 563 15.86 15.76 -5.03
CA HIS A 563 14.43 15.45 -5.10
C HIS A 563 14.12 14.39 -6.17
N GLY A 564 15.11 13.95 -6.93
CA GLY A 564 15.00 12.97 -8.00
C GLY A 564 14.14 13.46 -9.17
N LEU A 565 13.64 12.52 -9.98
CA LEU A 565 12.77 12.80 -11.12
C LEU A 565 11.40 13.24 -10.61
N VAL A 566 11.06 14.52 -10.80
CA VAL A 566 9.86 15.14 -10.20
C VAL A 566 8.84 15.61 -11.21
N ILE A 567 9.20 15.78 -12.46
CA ILE A 567 8.36 16.38 -13.51
C ILE A 567 8.60 15.67 -14.84
N ALA A 568 7.55 15.51 -15.65
CA ALA A 568 7.67 14.94 -16.98
C ALA A 568 6.61 15.51 -17.93
N ALA A 569 6.92 15.51 -19.22
CA ALA A 569 5.97 15.85 -20.27
C ALA A 569 6.13 14.95 -21.49
N THR A 570 5.00 14.63 -22.13
CA THR A 570 4.95 13.94 -23.42
C THR A 570 4.47 14.92 -24.49
N VAL A 571 5.14 14.91 -25.64
CA VAL A 571 4.93 15.87 -26.73
C VAL A 571 4.79 15.11 -28.05
N GLU A 572 3.82 15.53 -28.84
CA GLU A 572 3.58 15.09 -30.22
C GLU A 572 3.83 16.27 -31.15
N CYS A 573 4.63 16.07 -32.19
CA CYS A 573 5.01 17.08 -33.16
C CYS A 573 4.28 16.82 -34.50
N ASP A 574 3.94 17.90 -35.20
CA ASP A 574 3.40 17.87 -36.54
C ASP A 574 3.92 19.10 -37.30
N GLY A 575 4.99 18.88 -38.10
CA GLY A 575 5.70 19.94 -38.80
C GLY A 575 6.15 21.06 -37.84
N PRO A 576 5.71 22.32 -38.03
CA PRO A 576 6.08 23.45 -37.17
C PRO A 576 5.26 23.54 -35.87
N CYS A 577 4.37 22.59 -35.61
CA CYS A 577 3.46 22.58 -34.47
C CYS A 577 3.83 21.45 -33.50
N ALA A 578 3.62 21.67 -32.20
CA ALA A 578 3.71 20.62 -31.18
C ALA A 578 2.52 20.67 -30.23
N VAL A 579 2.15 19.51 -29.68
CA VAL A 579 1.09 19.34 -28.69
C VAL A 579 1.67 18.68 -27.45
N ILE A 580 1.57 19.33 -26.30
CA ILE A 580 1.87 18.74 -24.99
C ILE A 580 0.67 17.88 -24.60
N ARG A 581 0.83 16.56 -24.77
CA ARG A 581 -0.20 15.54 -24.49
C ARG A 581 -0.38 15.34 -22.99
N SER A 582 0.73 15.30 -22.27
CA SER A 582 0.72 15.21 -20.82
C SER A 582 1.82 16.07 -20.22
N PHE A 583 1.51 16.62 -19.05
CA PHE A 583 2.43 17.37 -18.21
C PHE A 583 2.07 17.03 -16.78
N ILE A 584 3.00 16.38 -16.08
CA ILE A 584 2.81 15.85 -14.74
C ILE A 584 3.92 16.30 -13.82
N MET A 585 3.58 16.59 -12.57
CA MET A 585 4.57 16.98 -11.57
C MET A 585 4.23 16.41 -10.19
N SER A 586 5.25 15.90 -9.51
CA SER A 586 5.17 15.43 -8.13
C SER A 586 4.81 16.57 -7.18
N CYS A 587 3.99 16.28 -6.18
CA CYS A 587 3.54 17.26 -5.19
C CYS A 587 4.67 17.89 -4.35
N ARG A 588 5.86 17.26 -4.32
CA ARG A 588 7.03 17.70 -3.52
C ARG A 588 7.67 19.01 -3.99
N VAL A 589 7.53 19.37 -5.27
CA VAL A 589 8.10 20.60 -5.83
C VAL A 589 7.05 21.64 -6.23
N ILE A 590 5.76 21.39 -5.96
CA ILE A 590 4.68 22.32 -6.30
C ILE A 590 4.88 23.66 -5.59
N GLY A 591 4.73 24.74 -6.36
CA GLY A 591 4.90 26.11 -5.90
C GLY A 591 6.34 26.60 -5.93
N ARG A 592 7.32 25.74 -6.24
CA ARG A 592 8.74 26.14 -6.26
C ARG A 592 9.22 26.63 -7.62
N GLU A 593 8.30 26.99 -8.53
CA GLU A 593 8.53 27.38 -9.93
C GLU A 593 9.18 26.32 -10.83
N VAL A 594 9.26 25.05 -10.39
CA VAL A 594 9.84 23.96 -11.18
C VAL A 594 9.05 23.74 -12.47
N GLU A 595 7.73 23.85 -12.41
CA GLU A 595 6.84 23.76 -13.57
C GLU A 595 7.15 24.82 -14.64
N ARG A 596 7.50 26.04 -14.21
CA ARG A 596 7.86 27.16 -15.08
C ARG A 596 9.22 26.93 -15.73
N ALA A 597 10.23 26.60 -14.92
CA ALA A 597 11.58 26.30 -15.40
C ALA A 597 11.60 25.12 -16.39
N PHE A 598 10.86 24.06 -16.08
CA PHE A 598 10.77 22.88 -16.94
C PHE A 598 10.07 23.19 -18.26
N LEU A 599 8.93 23.90 -18.24
CA LEU A 599 8.24 24.30 -19.45
C LEU A 599 9.11 25.23 -20.31
N GLY A 600 9.81 26.18 -19.70
CA GLY A 600 10.74 27.07 -20.41
C GLY A 600 11.85 26.30 -21.12
N ALA A 601 12.48 25.35 -20.45
CA ALA A 601 13.49 24.47 -21.06
C ALA A 601 12.90 23.60 -22.18
N LEU A 602 11.70 23.05 -21.99
CA LEU A 602 10.99 22.27 -23.01
C LEU A 602 10.70 23.10 -24.27
N LEU A 603 10.18 24.32 -24.11
CA LEU A 603 9.89 25.22 -25.23
C LEU A 603 11.17 25.58 -26.00
N ASP A 604 12.29 25.80 -25.31
CA ASP A 604 13.57 26.08 -25.96
C ASP A 604 14.10 24.86 -26.74
N ILE A 605 13.90 23.63 -26.22
CA ILE A 605 14.21 22.39 -26.95
C ILE A 605 13.31 22.23 -28.19
N LEU A 606 12.03 22.55 -28.09
CA LEU A 606 11.11 22.50 -29.24
C LEU A 606 11.49 23.56 -30.28
N ARG A 607 11.90 24.76 -29.86
CA ARG A 607 12.41 25.82 -30.75
C ARG A 607 13.63 25.34 -31.54
N SER A 608 14.61 24.70 -30.91
CA SER A 608 15.81 24.22 -31.60
C SER A 608 15.50 23.14 -32.65
N ARG A 609 14.35 22.48 -32.52
CA ARG A 609 13.81 21.51 -33.50
C ARG A 609 12.90 22.14 -34.57
N GLY A 610 12.79 23.47 -34.61
CA GLY A 610 12.01 24.18 -35.64
C GLY A 610 10.53 24.33 -35.35
N ILE A 611 10.07 23.99 -34.13
CA ILE A 611 8.68 24.22 -33.71
C ILE A 611 8.44 25.72 -33.50
N ARG A 612 7.34 26.22 -34.07
CA ARG A 612 6.92 27.64 -34.00
C ARG A 612 5.65 27.82 -33.17
N GLN A 613 4.89 26.76 -32.95
CA GLN A 613 3.63 26.82 -32.22
C GLN A 613 3.49 25.61 -31.31
N VAL A 614 3.14 25.84 -30.04
CA VAL A 614 2.94 24.78 -29.05
C VAL A 614 1.52 24.87 -28.50
N THR A 615 0.82 23.74 -28.45
CA THR A 615 -0.51 23.61 -27.85
C THR A 615 -0.42 22.81 -26.57
N GLY A 616 -0.82 23.40 -25.45
CA GLY A 616 -1.04 22.72 -24.19
C GLY A 616 -2.48 22.24 -24.05
N LEU A 617 -2.67 21.03 -23.52
CA LEU A 617 -3.98 20.46 -23.22
C LEU A 617 -4.25 20.49 -21.71
N PHE A 618 -5.47 20.87 -21.32
CA PHE A 618 -5.92 20.81 -19.92
C PHE A 618 -7.33 20.19 -19.81
N LYS A 619 -7.52 19.23 -18.92
CA LYS A 619 -8.80 18.57 -18.63
C LYS A 619 -9.16 18.81 -17.15
N PRO A 620 -10.13 19.68 -16.85
CA PRO A 620 -10.52 19.98 -15.47
C PRO A 620 -11.09 18.77 -14.72
N THR A 621 -10.72 18.61 -13.45
CA THR A 621 -11.29 17.64 -12.50
C THR A 621 -11.35 18.22 -11.09
N ALA A 622 -12.05 17.55 -10.17
CA ALA A 622 -12.07 17.93 -8.75
C ALA A 622 -10.69 17.87 -8.07
N LYS A 623 -9.73 17.11 -8.62
CA LYS A 623 -8.42 16.85 -7.98
C LYS A 623 -7.28 17.69 -8.53
N ASN A 624 -7.36 18.20 -9.77
CA ASN A 624 -6.29 18.96 -10.43
C ASN A 624 -6.55 20.48 -10.51
N GLY A 625 -7.41 21.00 -9.63
CA GLY A 625 -7.77 22.42 -9.61
C GLY A 625 -6.58 23.36 -9.43
N ILE A 626 -5.53 22.92 -8.72
CA ILE A 626 -4.31 23.70 -8.47
C ILE A 626 -3.55 24.08 -9.75
N SER A 627 -3.70 23.30 -10.83
CA SER A 627 -2.98 23.50 -12.09
C SER A 627 -3.83 24.17 -13.17
N SER A 628 -5.08 24.52 -12.87
CA SER A 628 -6.04 25.11 -13.83
C SER A 628 -5.57 26.42 -14.45
N GLN A 629 -4.80 27.22 -13.70
CA GLN A 629 -4.28 28.51 -14.17
C GLN A 629 -2.85 28.42 -14.71
N PHE A 630 -2.25 27.22 -14.78
CA PHE A 630 -0.83 27.09 -15.13
C PHE A 630 -0.51 27.70 -16.50
N TYR A 631 -1.25 27.31 -17.55
CA TYR A 631 -0.99 27.77 -18.91
C TYR A 631 -1.17 29.28 -19.08
N SER A 632 -2.21 29.88 -18.50
CA SER A 632 -2.44 31.32 -18.58
C SER A 632 -1.34 32.11 -17.86
N GLN A 633 -0.86 31.62 -16.72
CA GLN A 633 0.21 32.25 -15.94
C GLN A 633 1.60 32.21 -16.61
N VAL A 634 1.80 31.33 -17.59
CA VAL A 634 3.05 31.17 -18.36
C VAL A 634 2.94 31.66 -19.80
N GLY A 635 1.88 32.44 -20.11
CA GLY A 635 1.74 33.17 -21.36
C GLY A 635 1.10 32.40 -22.52
N PHE A 636 0.48 31.24 -22.26
CA PHE A 636 -0.36 30.59 -23.26
C PHE A 636 -1.73 31.30 -23.32
N VAL A 637 -2.29 31.37 -24.53
CA VAL A 637 -3.60 31.97 -24.80
C VAL A 637 -4.64 30.88 -25.01
N HIS A 638 -5.81 31.01 -24.38
CA HIS A 638 -6.90 30.05 -24.58
C HIS A 638 -7.36 30.04 -26.04
N ASP A 639 -7.46 28.85 -26.62
CA ASP A 639 -7.73 28.59 -28.03
C ASP A 639 -8.99 27.73 -28.23
N GLY A 640 -9.85 27.65 -27.19
CA GLY A 640 -11.11 26.93 -27.21
C GLY A 640 -11.13 25.66 -26.37
N THR A 641 -12.31 25.05 -26.31
CA THR A 641 -12.58 23.84 -25.52
C THR A 641 -13.35 22.84 -26.38
N ALA A 642 -12.89 21.59 -26.42
CA ALA A 642 -13.54 20.51 -27.16
C ALA A 642 -13.61 19.25 -26.30
N ALA A 643 -14.77 18.61 -26.24
CA ALA A 643 -15.01 17.38 -25.45
C ALA A 643 -14.55 17.48 -23.97
N GLY A 644 -14.67 18.67 -23.35
CA GLY A 644 -14.25 18.92 -21.98
C GLY A 644 -12.74 19.09 -21.78
N ILE A 645 -11.96 19.21 -22.86
CA ILE A 645 -10.52 19.50 -22.85
C ILE A 645 -10.31 20.91 -23.39
N GLU A 646 -9.66 21.76 -22.59
CA GLU A 646 -9.22 23.10 -22.95
C GLU A 646 -7.91 23.04 -23.74
N ARG A 647 -7.81 23.88 -24.77
CA ARG A 647 -6.62 24.03 -25.61
C ARG A 647 -6.01 25.40 -25.36
N TRP A 648 -4.71 25.41 -25.13
CA TRP A 648 -3.94 26.61 -24.82
C TRP A 648 -2.81 26.73 -25.84
N ARG A 649 -2.62 27.88 -26.48
CA ARG A 649 -1.65 28.07 -27.55
C ARG A 649 -0.53 29.02 -27.13
N PHE A 650 0.70 28.67 -27.46
CA PHE A 650 1.89 29.50 -27.30
C PHE A 650 2.63 29.62 -28.63
N SER A 651 3.05 30.84 -28.97
CA SER A 651 3.79 31.12 -30.22
C SER A 651 5.26 31.38 -29.93
N ILE A 652 6.14 30.62 -30.58
CA ILE A 652 7.59 30.73 -30.48
C ILE A 652 8.07 31.63 -31.63
N THR A 653 8.16 32.93 -31.37
CA THR A 653 8.64 33.95 -32.33
C THR A 653 10.12 34.29 -32.09
N ASP A 654 10.81 34.94 -33.03
CA ASP A 654 12.26 35.21 -32.90
C ASP A 654 12.66 36.00 -31.63
N GLY A 655 11.70 36.67 -30.99
CA GLY A 655 11.87 37.39 -29.72
C GLY A 655 11.04 36.88 -28.53
N TYR A 656 10.52 35.63 -28.55
CA TYR A 656 9.77 35.12 -27.40
C TYR A 656 10.66 35.04 -26.15
N ARG A 657 10.08 35.37 -24.99
CA ARG A 657 10.72 35.13 -23.70
C ARG A 657 10.28 33.77 -23.18
N SER A 658 11.25 32.92 -22.88
CA SER A 658 11.00 31.63 -22.24
C SER A 658 10.32 31.87 -20.89
N PRO A 659 9.21 31.15 -20.56
CA PRO A 659 8.53 31.27 -19.27
C PRO A 659 9.30 30.60 -18.11
N GLY A 660 10.62 30.49 -18.22
CA GLY A 660 11.50 29.88 -17.22
C GLY A 660 11.52 30.64 -15.89
N SER A 661 12.19 30.07 -14.90
CA SER A 661 12.37 30.69 -13.58
C SER A 661 13.73 31.39 -13.50
N SER A 662 13.77 32.57 -12.87
CA SER A 662 15.00 33.32 -12.60
C SER A 662 15.78 32.79 -11.38
N VAL A 663 15.15 31.96 -10.56
CA VAL A 663 15.70 31.45 -9.29
C VAL A 663 16.08 29.97 -9.36
N ILE A 664 15.87 29.31 -10.51
CA ILE A 664 16.25 27.91 -10.75
C ILE A 664 17.36 27.84 -11.80
N GLN A 665 18.50 27.29 -11.43
CA GLN A 665 19.56 26.99 -12.38
C GLN A 665 19.15 25.78 -13.22
N THR A 666 18.86 25.99 -14.51
CA THR A 666 18.38 24.94 -15.41
C THR A 666 19.47 24.47 -16.38
N SER A 667 19.76 23.17 -16.39
CA SER A 667 20.63 22.50 -17.36
C SER A 667 19.81 21.59 -18.28
N ARG A 668 20.31 21.37 -19.50
CA ARG A 668 19.68 20.52 -20.52
C ARG A 668 20.68 19.46 -20.94
N SER A 669 20.27 18.21 -20.93
CA SER A 669 21.04 17.10 -21.47
C SER A 669 20.60 16.89 -22.92
N GLU A 670 21.47 17.15 -23.89
CA GLU A 670 21.22 16.76 -25.28
C GLU A 670 21.54 15.27 -25.46
N LEU A 671 20.58 14.50 -25.99
CA LEU A 671 20.91 13.23 -26.62
C LEU A 671 21.60 13.58 -27.95
N CYS A 672 22.85 13.16 -28.12
CA CYS A 672 23.48 13.07 -29.44
C CYS A 672 22.72 12.08 -30.33
#